data_AF-A0A9E7KJN0-F1
#
_entry.id   AF-A0A9E7KJN0-F1
#
_cell.length_a   1.000
_cell.length_b   1.000
_cell.length_c   1.000
_cell.angle_alpha   90.00
_cell.angle_beta   90.00
_cell.angle_gamma   90.00
#
_symmetry.space_group_name_H-M   'P 1'
#
loop_
_entity.id
_entity.type
_entity.pdbx_description
1 polymer ?
#
loop_
_entity_poly.entity_id
_entity_poly.type
_entity_poly.pdbx_seq_one_letter_code
_entity_poly.pdbx_strand_id
1 'polypeptide(L)'
;MKIIPTKIRKLWSAEEIRILVLLSLGLQIVLIFVSLFRKRCQNRLLSFILWTSYLGADYVANLALGNLLNDQTEASEQNINGDLTAFWAPFLLLHLGGPDTITSYSREDNELWLRHLLRLVLDVSVAILVFLESLPSPHLGKVAILVFTAGILKYAERTLALRSASIDQLRKSMITNPPNYAKFMQEYHSRVTSGLNADICMDKVPLPPPPKDQAPPITEEDIIIWAYRFFQTVKHLAMDLWLGLQDWIDSQTFFLKLNAIQAFQVVEVELSLLHDVLHTKAVHVHTLRGRLVRAFSLSLAVVAFVLFHRSGRHNFSEADVIITYILLLAALGLEATAAVLLVFSDWTVVALQDSGKLERPINDRLKQLIKAFKLNRLIVKIRGVTRWSNSMRQCNLLCICLRDYKQPAITRILHFLGLKELWDSYWAVEDTDVGNDQKQLIFDELKEKTYRTKGYSTEYKQLVACKGEWVLQENGHMELAWSVKKEFDESVLLWHIATSICYQMGENGANADNKDLEANQSSSEKGKEANRDHRNLSRQISDYLIYLLVFQPSLLPAGIGKIRFQDTCAEAKRFFADNAREIESEDQYKELVKPKREGLLRLGKGRIKELVKVIKEFVNLKKKDLPRMEKAACGKLLEVDVADPALDPVQVKGTRSTSVLFDACKLAKELNRLDRRKRWTVISAVWVEMLCYAASHCSSDAHAKQLSQGGELLTHVWLLRAHVSFAEQYRIEGGSASAKLLVEY
;
A
#
# COMPACT_ATOMS: atom_id res chain seq x y z
N MET A 1 -16.73 -7.86 47.69
CA MET A 1 -17.53 -6.72 47.22
C MET A 1 -17.84 -6.93 45.74
N LYS A 2 -19.08 -7.27 45.36
CA LYS A 2 -19.44 -7.51 43.95
C LYS A 2 -19.57 -6.15 43.26
N ILE A 3 -18.66 -5.87 42.33
CA ILE A 3 -18.47 -4.54 41.69
C ILE A 3 -19.65 -4.15 40.78
N ILE A 4 -20.48 -5.11 40.37
CA ILE A 4 -21.60 -4.89 39.44
C ILE A 4 -22.94 -5.20 40.15
N PRO A 5 -23.91 -4.26 40.17
CA PRO A 5 -25.24 -4.47 40.72
C PRO A 5 -25.98 -5.65 40.09
N THR A 6 -26.65 -6.47 40.91
CA THR A 6 -27.37 -7.69 40.48
C THR A 6 -28.49 -7.43 39.46
N LYS A 7 -29.14 -6.27 39.53
CA LYS A 7 -30.13 -5.83 38.53
C LYS A 7 -29.51 -5.62 37.15
N ILE A 8 -28.34 -4.98 37.09
CA ILE A 8 -27.59 -4.77 35.84
C ILE A 8 -27.13 -6.11 35.28
N ARG A 9 -26.69 -7.04 36.14
CA ARG A 9 -26.29 -8.38 35.71
C ARG A 9 -27.43 -9.20 35.09
N LYS A 10 -28.64 -9.14 35.68
CA LYS A 10 -29.84 -9.80 35.13
C LYS A 10 -30.34 -9.16 33.83
N LEU A 11 -30.25 -7.84 33.71
CA LEU A 11 -30.60 -7.12 32.49
C LEU A 11 -29.60 -7.39 31.37
N TRP A 12 -28.32 -7.47 31.73
CA TRP A 12 -27.24 -7.81 30.81
C TRP A 12 -27.41 -9.24 30.32
N SER A 13 -27.59 -10.24 31.19
CA SER A 13 -27.71 -11.64 30.77
C SER A 13 -28.90 -11.90 29.81
N ALA A 14 -30.02 -11.19 29.96
CA ALA A 14 -31.19 -11.37 29.08
C ALA A 14 -31.05 -10.69 27.71
N GLU A 15 -30.26 -9.62 27.60
CA GLU A 15 -30.08 -8.85 26.36
C GLU A 15 -28.71 -9.07 25.71
N GLU A 16 -27.83 -9.85 26.34
CA GLU A 16 -26.43 -10.02 25.93
C GLU A 16 -26.31 -10.57 24.51
N ILE A 17 -27.03 -11.65 24.20
CA ILE A 17 -26.99 -12.31 22.90
C ILE A 17 -27.52 -11.35 21.81
N ARG A 18 -28.62 -10.63 22.09
CA ARG A 18 -29.20 -9.63 21.17
C ARG A 18 -28.19 -8.54 20.81
N ILE A 19 -27.50 -8.00 21.82
CA ILE A 19 -26.48 -6.97 21.64
C ILE A 19 -25.30 -7.51 20.83
N LEU A 20 -24.81 -8.73 21.14
CA LEU A 20 -23.68 -9.33 20.44
C LEU A 20 -23.98 -9.61 18.97
N VAL A 21 -25.18 -10.11 18.64
CA VAL A 21 -25.61 -10.39 17.27
C VAL A 21 -25.70 -9.09 16.45
N LEU A 22 -26.31 -8.04 17.01
CA LEU A 22 -26.39 -6.73 16.36
C LEU A 22 -25.02 -6.06 16.23
N LEU A 23 -24.15 -6.19 17.23
CA LEU A 23 -22.78 -5.69 17.18
C LEU A 23 -21.96 -6.40 16.10
N SER A 24 -22.11 -7.72 15.99
CA SER A 24 -21.49 -8.53 14.93
C SER A 24 -21.91 -8.00 13.56
N LEU A 25 -23.20 -7.79 13.33
CA LEU A 25 -23.71 -7.21 12.09
C LEU A 25 -23.15 -5.79 11.84
N GLY A 26 -23.14 -4.93 12.86
CA GLY A 26 -22.61 -3.58 12.78
C GLY A 26 -21.14 -3.55 12.34
N LEU A 27 -20.32 -4.45 12.88
CA LEU A 27 -18.91 -4.58 12.48
C LEU A 27 -18.78 -5.01 11.01
N GLN A 28 -19.62 -5.93 10.51
CA GLN A 28 -19.63 -6.32 9.10
C GLN A 28 -19.97 -5.14 8.18
N ILE A 29 -20.95 -4.32 8.56
CA ILE A 29 -21.34 -3.12 7.81
C ILE A 29 -20.17 -2.12 7.77
N VAL A 30 -19.53 -1.86 8.91
CA VAL A 30 -18.34 -0.99 8.97
C VAL A 30 -17.23 -1.51 8.08
N LEU A 31 -16.97 -2.82 8.11
CA LEU A 31 -15.95 -3.44 7.26
C LEU A 31 -16.22 -3.20 5.77
N ILE A 32 -17.47 -3.33 5.30
CA ILE A 32 -17.82 -3.11 3.89
C ILE A 32 -17.51 -1.68 3.47
N PHE A 33 -18.00 -0.69 4.22
CA PHE A 33 -17.84 0.70 3.84
C PHE A 33 -16.39 1.18 3.98
N VAL A 34 -15.72 0.89 5.10
CA VAL A 34 -14.36 1.38 5.37
C VAL A 34 -13.34 0.69 4.46
N SER A 35 -13.51 -0.60 4.15
CA SER A 35 -12.59 -1.31 3.23
C SER A 35 -12.62 -0.76 1.80
N LEU A 36 -13.73 -0.17 1.34
CA LEU A 36 -13.78 0.48 0.02
C LEU A 36 -12.88 1.73 -0.07
N PHE A 37 -12.63 2.40 1.05
CA PHE A 37 -11.72 3.54 1.12
C PHE A 37 -10.25 3.14 1.30
N ARG A 38 -9.99 1.88 1.69
CA ARG A 38 -8.66 1.36 2.00
C ARG A 38 -7.66 1.53 0.86
N LYS A 39 -8.09 1.28 -0.38
CA LYS A 39 -7.25 1.49 -1.58
C LYS A 39 -6.99 2.97 -1.87
N ARG A 40 -7.93 3.85 -1.50
CA ARG A 40 -8.05 5.22 -2.01
C ARG A 40 -7.50 6.27 -1.06
N CYS A 41 -7.48 5.99 0.23
CA CYS A 41 -7.17 6.97 1.26
C CYS A 41 -6.21 6.38 2.28
N GLN A 42 -5.05 7.03 2.43
CA GLN A 42 -4.06 6.67 3.45
C GLN A 42 -4.36 7.33 4.81
N ASN A 43 -5.64 7.29 5.25
CA ASN A 43 -6.07 7.92 6.50
C ASN A 43 -5.89 6.97 7.70
N ARG A 44 -5.13 7.41 8.70
CA ARG A 44 -4.84 6.64 9.92
C ARG A 44 -6.09 6.31 10.74
N LEU A 45 -7.07 7.22 10.80
CA LEU A 45 -8.31 6.97 11.53
C LEU A 45 -9.11 5.85 10.86
N LEU A 46 -9.22 5.89 9.53
CA LEU A 46 -9.89 4.84 8.76
C LEU A 46 -9.14 3.50 8.91
N SER A 47 -7.81 3.52 8.87
CA SER A 47 -7.00 2.31 9.09
C SER A 47 -7.21 1.73 10.50
N PHE A 48 -7.27 2.57 11.53
CA PHE A 48 -7.55 2.13 12.90
C PHE A 48 -8.96 1.55 13.06
N ILE A 49 -9.99 2.23 12.51
CA ILE A 49 -11.37 1.72 12.51
C ILE A 49 -11.45 0.39 11.76
N LEU A 50 -10.78 0.27 10.61
CA LEU A 50 -10.75 -0.97 9.83
C LEU A 50 -10.07 -2.09 10.61
N TRP A 51 -8.91 -1.83 11.20
CA TRP A 51 -8.14 -2.82 11.97
C TRP A 51 -8.91 -3.33 13.18
N THR A 52 -9.48 -2.42 13.98
CA THR A 52 -10.30 -2.78 15.13
C THR A 52 -11.56 -3.55 14.73
N SER A 53 -12.23 -3.13 13.65
CA SER A 53 -13.44 -3.81 13.17
C SER A 53 -13.12 -5.20 12.61
N TYR A 54 -11.97 -5.35 11.94
CA TYR A 54 -11.52 -6.63 11.37
C TYR A 54 -11.23 -7.65 12.46
N LEU A 55 -10.49 -7.26 13.51
CA LEU A 55 -10.21 -8.13 14.65
C LEU A 55 -11.46 -8.40 15.49
N GLY A 56 -12.31 -7.39 15.67
CA GLY A 56 -13.53 -7.50 16.47
C GLY A 56 -14.61 -8.36 15.83
N ALA A 57 -14.71 -8.37 14.50
CA ALA A 57 -15.79 -9.07 13.78
C ALA A 57 -15.84 -10.57 14.08
N ASP A 58 -14.70 -11.26 13.96
CA ASP A 58 -14.61 -12.70 14.23
C ASP A 58 -14.74 -12.99 15.74
N TYR A 59 -14.16 -12.14 16.59
CA TYR A 59 -14.24 -12.29 18.04
C TYR A 59 -15.67 -12.19 18.58
N VAL A 60 -16.42 -11.15 18.18
CA VAL A 60 -17.79 -10.91 18.64
C VAL A 60 -18.73 -12.02 18.15
N ALA A 61 -18.56 -12.49 16.92
CA ALA A 61 -19.39 -13.58 16.39
C ALA A 61 -19.14 -14.90 17.14
N ASN A 62 -17.88 -15.24 17.43
CA ASN A 62 -17.55 -16.45 18.18
C ASN A 62 -17.98 -16.37 19.64
N LEU A 63 -17.87 -15.19 20.27
CA LEU A 63 -18.40 -14.96 21.61
C LEU A 63 -19.91 -15.15 21.65
N ALA A 64 -20.64 -14.64 20.64
CA ALA A 64 -22.08 -14.83 20.53
C ALA A 64 -22.45 -16.33 20.35
N LEU A 65 -21.72 -17.07 19.52
CA LEU A 65 -21.91 -18.51 19.34
C LEU A 65 -21.65 -19.30 20.64
N GLY A 66 -20.59 -18.96 21.37
CA GLY A 66 -20.27 -19.59 22.65
C GLY A 66 -21.32 -19.34 23.72
N ASN A 67 -21.81 -18.10 23.82
CA ASN A 67 -22.89 -17.74 24.74
C ASN A 67 -24.20 -18.44 24.38
N LEU A 68 -24.52 -18.56 23.08
CA LEU A 68 -25.68 -19.32 22.62
C LEU A 68 -25.61 -20.79 23.06
N LEU A 69 -24.45 -21.44 22.94
CA LEU A 69 -24.26 -22.82 23.38
C LEU A 69 -24.43 -22.99 24.90
N ASN A 70 -23.90 -22.04 25.69
CA ASN A 70 -24.01 -22.09 27.15
C ASN A 70 -25.45 -21.86 27.65
N ASP A 71 -26.19 -20.95 27.01
CA ASP A 71 -27.58 -20.65 27.36
C ASP A 71 -28.49 -21.88 27.11
N GLN A 72 -28.20 -22.68 26.09
CA GLN A 72 -28.95 -23.92 25.80
C GLN A 72 -28.65 -25.06 26.79
N THR A 73 -27.40 -25.18 27.24
CA THR A 73 -27.01 -26.19 28.24
C THR A 73 -27.57 -25.87 29.63
N GLU A 74 -27.82 -24.59 29.96
CA GLU A 74 -28.49 -24.18 31.19
C GLU A 74 -30.04 -24.22 31.08
N ALA A 75 -30.61 -24.13 29.87
CA ALA A 75 -32.05 -24.04 29.64
C ALA A 75 -32.78 -25.40 29.54
N SER A 76 -32.08 -26.53 29.62
CA SER A 76 -32.65 -27.89 29.50
C SER A 76 -33.68 -28.28 30.57
N GLU A 77 -34.05 -27.37 31.49
CA GLU A 77 -35.07 -27.63 32.51
C GLU A 77 -36.34 -26.75 32.42
N GLN A 78 -36.44 -25.65 31.61
CA GLN A 78 -37.63 -24.78 31.79
C GLN A 78 -38.12 -23.74 30.74
N ASN A 79 -37.73 -23.66 29.45
CA ASN A 79 -38.32 -22.61 28.59
C ASN A 79 -38.57 -22.93 27.10
N ILE A 80 -39.77 -22.54 26.64
CA ILE A 80 -40.30 -22.62 25.25
C ILE A 80 -39.84 -21.42 24.39
N ASN A 81 -39.10 -20.46 24.97
CA ASN A 81 -38.68 -19.22 24.31
C ASN A 81 -37.28 -19.28 23.65
N GLY A 82 -36.61 -20.44 23.64
CA GLY A 82 -35.24 -20.61 23.13
C GLY A 82 -35.10 -20.75 21.60
N ASP A 83 -36.20 -21.00 20.88
CA ASP A 83 -36.18 -21.36 19.45
C ASP A 83 -35.64 -20.24 18.54
N LEU A 84 -35.92 -18.98 18.87
CA LEU A 84 -35.57 -17.83 18.02
C LEU A 84 -34.16 -17.28 18.30
N THR A 85 -33.62 -17.49 19.51
CA THR A 85 -32.22 -17.18 19.83
C THR A 85 -31.28 -18.19 19.17
N ALA A 86 -31.62 -19.49 19.18
CA ALA A 86 -30.85 -20.50 18.45
C ALA A 86 -30.87 -20.29 16.92
N PHE A 87 -31.95 -19.70 16.39
CA PHE A 87 -32.07 -19.30 15.00
C PHE A 87 -31.02 -18.26 14.54
N TRP A 88 -30.36 -17.55 15.47
CA TRP A 88 -29.30 -16.60 15.12
C TRP A 88 -27.93 -17.23 14.87
N ALA A 89 -27.69 -18.48 15.29
CA ALA A 89 -26.42 -19.19 15.02
C ALA A 89 -26.07 -19.27 13.52
N PRO A 90 -27.00 -19.64 12.60
CA PRO A 90 -26.78 -19.53 11.15
C PRO A 90 -26.34 -18.13 10.66
N PHE A 91 -26.86 -17.05 11.24
CA PHE A 91 -26.47 -15.68 10.86
C PHE A 91 -25.07 -15.33 11.35
N LEU A 92 -24.67 -15.83 12.52
CA LEU A 92 -23.31 -15.67 13.01
C LEU A 92 -22.29 -16.36 12.10
N LEU A 93 -22.61 -17.55 11.56
CA LEU A 93 -21.81 -18.18 10.50
C LEU A 93 -21.75 -17.33 9.23
N LEU A 94 -22.87 -16.72 8.83
CA LEU A 94 -22.91 -15.79 7.69
C LEU A 94 -22.00 -14.57 7.93
N HIS A 95 -21.99 -14.01 9.14
CA HIS A 95 -21.10 -12.91 9.53
C HIS A 95 -19.62 -13.32 9.54
N LEU A 96 -19.30 -14.52 10.05
CA LEU A 96 -17.94 -15.09 10.01
C LEU A 96 -17.44 -15.31 8.57
N GLY A 97 -18.36 -15.49 7.62
CA GLY A 97 -18.05 -15.46 6.19
C GLY A 97 -17.43 -14.15 5.70
N GLY A 98 -17.65 -13.03 6.41
CA GLY A 98 -17.08 -11.72 6.13
C GLY A 98 -17.53 -11.11 4.79
N PRO A 99 -17.29 -9.81 4.58
CA PRO A 99 -17.61 -9.14 3.33
C PRO A 99 -16.63 -9.53 2.21
N ASP A 100 -16.99 -9.21 0.97
CA ASP A 100 -16.14 -9.54 -0.19
C ASP A 100 -15.01 -8.54 -0.40
N THR A 101 -15.18 -7.35 0.15
CA THR A 101 -14.27 -6.22 0.05
C THR A 101 -13.00 -6.40 0.89
N ILE A 102 -13.01 -7.30 1.88
CA ILE A 102 -11.84 -7.60 2.70
C ILE A 102 -11.87 -9.06 3.16
N THR A 103 -10.79 -9.78 2.83
CA THR A 103 -10.52 -11.15 3.31
C THR A 103 -9.41 -11.15 4.35
N SER A 104 -8.35 -10.39 4.07
CA SER A 104 -7.19 -10.22 4.92
C SER A 104 -6.90 -8.75 5.22
N TYR A 105 -6.52 -8.45 6.46
CA TYR A 105 -6.00 -7.13 6.81
C TYR A 105 -4.52 -7.03 6.43
N SER A 106 -3.77 -8.11 6.56
CA SER A 106 -2.35 -8.16 6.18
C SER A 106 -2.10 -9.35 5.26
N ARG A 107 -1.04 -9.31 4.46
CA ARG A 107 -0.71 -10.46 3.60
C ARG A 107 -0.44 -11.70 4.45
N GLU A 108 0.12 -11.50 5.63
CA GLU A 108 0.43 -12.52 6.63
C GLU A 108 -0.82 -13.30 7.07
N ASP A 109 -2.01 -12.69 7.04
CA ASP A 109 -3.26 -13.40 7.35
C ASP A 109 -3.60 -14.47 6.28
N ASN A 110 -3.18 -14.27 5.02
CA ASN A 110 -3.39 -15.26 3.95
C ASN A 110 -2.59 -16.55 4.21
N GLU A 111 -1.39 -16.43 4.76
CA GLU A 111 -0.53 -17.59 5.11
C GLU A 111 -1.14 -18.44 6.23
N LEU A 112 -1.99 -17.83 7.06
CA LEU A 112 -2.68 -18.51 8.17
C LEU A 112 -3.99 -19.20 7.74
N TRP A 113 -4.24 -19.40 6.45
CA TRP A 113 -5.50 -19.98 5.94
C TRP A 113 -5.86 -21.35 6.57
N LEU A 114 -4.87 -22.16 6.95
CA LEU A 114 -5.13 -23.46 7.61
C LEU A 114 -5.76 -23.27 9.01
N ARG A 115 -5.38 -22.20 9.73
CA ARG A 115 -6.00 -21.83 11.01
C ARG A 115 -7.45 -21.39 10.80
N HIS A 116 -7.72 -20.65 9.72
CA HIS A 116 -9.08 -20.28 9.34
C HIS A 116 -9.92 -21.48 8.94
N LEU A 117 -9.34 -22.48 8.25
CA LEU A 117 -10.02 -23.73 7.94
C LEU A 117 -10.41 -24.51 9.20
N LEU A 118 -9.48 -24.62 10.16
CA LEU A 118 -9.79 -25.27 11.45
C LEU A 118 -10.90 -24.53 12.20
N ARG A 119 -10.85 -23.19 12.23
CA ARG A 119 -11.91 -22.35 12.84
C ARG A 119 -13.26 -22.57 12.15
N LEU A 120 -13.31 -22.55 10.82
CA LEU A 120 -14.52 -22.86 10.05
C LEU A 120 -15.13 -24.20 10.49
N VAL A 121 -14.33 -25.26 10.61
CA VAL A 121 -14.84 -26.58 11.04
C VAL A 121 -15.40 -26.53 12.46
N LEU A 122 -14.69 -25.88 13.39
CA LEU A 122 -15.12 -25.75 14.78
C LEU A 122 -16.40 -24.91 14.90
N ASP A 123 -16.44 -23.73 14.28
CA ASP A 123 -17.56 -22.80 14.33
C ASP A 123 -18.82 -23.42 13.71
N VAL A 124 -18.67 -24.12 12.57
CA VAL A 124 -19.78 -24.87 11.95
C VAL A 124 -20.25 -25.99 12.87
N SER A 125 -19.33 -26.73 13.50
CA SER A 125 -19.70 -27.81 14.43
C SER A 125 -20.49 -27.27 15.62
N VAL A 126 -20.03 -26.18 16.25
CA VAL A 126 -20.75 -25.52 17.35
C VAL A 126 -22.13 -25.04 16.91
N ALA A 127 -22.23 -24.41 15.73
CA ALA A 127 -23.51 -23.94 15.22
C ALA A 127 -24.48 -25.09 14.86
N ILE A 128 -23.97 -26.25 14.40
CA ILE A 128 -24.78 -27.47 14.21
C ILE A 128 -25.30 -27.95 15.58
N LEU A 129 -24.46 -27.99 16.61
CA LEU A 129 -24.88 -28.43 17.94
C LEU A 129 -26.00 -27.55 18.50
N VAL A 130 -25.83 -26.22 18.46
CA VAL A 130 -26.87 -25.26 18.88
C VAL A 130 -28.17 -25.47 18.09
N PHE A 131 -28.08 -25.76 16.79
CA PHE A 131 -29.25 -26.02 15.96
C PHE A 131 -29.96 -27.34 16.30
N LEU A 132 -29.20 -28.42 16.55
CA LEU A 132 -29.75 -29.73 16.90
C LEU A 132 -30.36 -29.75 18.31
N GLU A 133 -29.79 -29.01 19.25
CA GLU A 133 -30.32 -28.93 20.62
C GLU A 133 -31.62 -28.11 20.70
N SER A 134 -31.77 -27.08 19.86
CA SER A 134 -32.94 -26.21 19.88
C SER A 134 -34.09 -26.64 18.96
N LEU A 135 -33.88 -27.62 18.06
CA LEU A 135 -34.82 -28.08 17.01
C LEU A 135 -36.00 -27.12 16.74
N PRO A 136 -35.77 -26.02 15.99
CA PRO A 136 -36.78 -24.99 15.83
C PRO A 136 -38.03 -25.54 15.13
N SER A 137 -39.18 -24.90 15.37
CA SER A 137 -40.45 -25.23 14.70
C SER A 137 -40.27 -25.55 13.20
N PRO A 138 -41.05 -26.47 12.60
CA PRO A 138 -40.79 -27.01 11.26
C PRO A 138 -40.74 -25.93 10.15
N HIS A 139 -41.38 -24.78 10.36
CA HIS A 139 -41.27 -23.64 9.47
C HIS A 139 -39.98 -22.85 9.66
N LEU A 140 -39.59 -22.58 10.91
CA LEU A 140 -38.36 -21.86 11.25
C LEU A 140 -37.11 -22.69 10.95
N GLY A 141 -37.16 -24.00 11.16
CA GLY A 141 -36.09 -24.93 10.79
C GLY A 141 -35.76 -24.92 9.30
N LYS A 142 -36.76 -24.80 8.42
CA LYS A 142 -36.52 -24.63 6.97
C LYS A 142 -35.77 -23.34 6.66
N VAL A 143 -36.15 -22.23 7.29
CA VAL A 143 -35.46 -20.94 7.14
C VAL A 143 -34.02 -21.05 7.65
N ALA A 144 -33.83 -21.68 8.81
CA ALA A 144 -32.53 -21.85 9.43
C ALA A 144 -31.57 -22.65 8.53
N ILE A 145 -32.02 -23.77 7.96
CA ILE A 145 -31.22 -24.60 7.04
C ILE A 145 -30.76 -23.81 5.81
N LEU A 146 -31.64 -22.95 5.24
CA LEU A 146 -31.27 -22.11 4.10
C LEU A 146 -30.18 -21.10 4.47
N VAL A 147 -30.33 -20.40 5.60
CA VAL A 147 -29.33 -19.44 6.09
C VAL A 147 -28.04 -20.15 6.48
N PHE A 148 -28.13 -21.33 7.07
CA PHE A 148 -26.99 -22.16 7.46
C PHE A 148 -26.16 -22.57 6.25
N THR A 149 -26.84 -23.02 5.19
CA THR A 149 -26.21 -23.38 3.92
C THR A 149 -25.51 -22.18 3.29
N ALA A 150 -26.16 -21.01 3.27
CA ALA A 150 -25.56 -19.77 2.76
C ALA A 150 -24.36 -19.31 3.61
N GLY A 151 -24.44 -19.44 4.94
CA GLY A 151 -23.37 -19.12 5.89
C GLY A 151 -22.13 -19.98 5.70
N ILE A 152 -22.28 -21.30 5.63
CA ILE A 152 -21.18 -22.23 5.34
C ILE A 152 -20.53 -21.89 4.01
N LEU A 153 -21.34 -21.66 2.98
CA LEU A 153 -20.85 -21.36 1.64
C LEU A 153 -19.98 -20.10 1.63
N LYS A 154 -20.44 -19.02 2.27
CA LYS A 154 -19.66 -17.77 2.38
C LYS A 154 -18.39 -17.92 3.22
N TYR A 155 -18.42 -18.69 4.29
CA TYR A 155 -17.27 -18.90 5.15
C TYR A 155 -16.23 -19.83 4.47
N ALA A 156 -16.68 -20.83 3.74
CA ALA A 156 -15.83 -21.62 2.86
C ALA A 156 -15.20 -20.77 1.75
N GLU A 157 -15.97 -19.87 1.10
CA GLU A 157 -15.43 -18.93 0.11
C GLU A 157 -14.32 -18.04 0.69
N ARG A 158 -14.50 -17.48 1.89
CA ARG A 158 -13.46 -16.69 2.58
C ARG A 158 -12.19 -17.51 2.78
N THR A 159 -12.32 -18.76 3.24
CA THR A 159 -11.18 -19.65 3.49
C THR A 159 -10.44 -20.03 2.20
N LEU A 160 -11.18 -20.30 1.11
CA LEU A 160 -10.60 -20.57 -0.21
C LEU A 160 -9.91 -19.34 -0.79
N ALA A 161 -10.47 -18.15 -0.60
CA ALA A 161 -9.85 -16.90 -1.02
C ALA A 161 -8.50 -16.70 -0.32
N LEU A 162 -8.45 -16.84 1.01
CA LEU A 162 -7.20 -16.76 1.79
C LEU A 162 -6.16 -17.76 1.30
N ARG A 163 -6.55 -19.03 1.11
CA ARG A 163 -5.65 -20.08 0.58
C ARG A 163 -5.11 -19.69 -0.79
N SER A 164 -5.96 -19.21 -1.69
CA SER A 164 -5.54 -18.85 -3.04
C SER A 164 -4.62 -17.62 -3.11
N ALA A 165 -4.74 -16.73 -2.14
CA ALA A 165 -3.93 -15.53 -2.00
C ALA A 165 -2.61 -15.78 -1.25
N SER A 166 -2.42 -16.98 -0.68
CA SER A 166 -1.12 -17.38 -0.10
C SER A 166 -0.03 -17.48 -1.16
N ILE A 167 1.20 -17.14 -0.78
CA ILE A 167 2.35 -17.09 -1.69
C ILE A 167 2.57 -18.44 -2.34
N ASP A 168 2.56 -19.50 -1.55
CA ASP A 168 2.80 -20.86 -2.02
C ASP A 168 1.79 -21.29 -3.07
N GLN A 169 0.51 -20.95 -2.87
CA GLN A 169 -0.55 -21.33 -3.79
C GLN A 169 -0.53 -20.46 -5.06
N LEU A 170 -0.27 -19.16 -4.92
CA LEU A 170 -0.07 -18.25 -6.05
C LEU A 170 1.10 -18.72 -6.91
N ARG A 171 2.25 -19.01 -6.29
CA ARG A 171 3.44 -19.53 -6.96
C ARG A 171 3.16 -20.85 -7.68
N LYS A 172 2.53 -21.82 -7.01
CA LYS A 172 2.12 -23.10 -7.64
C LYS A 172 1.18 -22.91 -8.82
N SER A 173 0.30 -21.90 -8.79
CA SER A 173 -0.62 -21.62 -9.90
C SER A 173 0.05 -20.98 -11.12
N MET A 174 1.27 -20.45 -10.96
CA MET A 174 2.00 -19.69 -11.97
C MET A 174 3.25 -20.41 -12.50
N ILE A 175 3.78 -21.41 -11.78
CA ILE A 175 4.88 -22.22 -12.28
C ILE A 175 4.40 -23.07 -13.44
N THR A 176 4.87 -22.75 -14.64
CA THR A 176 4.79 -23.65 -15.80
C THR A 176 5.83 -24.75 -15.65
N ASN A 177 5.49 -25.99 -16.00
CA ASN A 177 6.45 -27.09 -15.98
C ASN A 177 7.67 -26.72 -16.84
N PRO A 178 8.90 -26.98 -16.36
CA PRO A 178 10.10 -26.70 -17.14
C PRO A 178 10.04 -27.46 -18.48
N PRO A 179 10.61 -26.89 -19.57
CA PRO A 179 10.65 -27.59 -20.85
C PRO A 179 11.35 -28.94 -20.68
N ASN A 180 10.72 -30.01 -21.16
CA ASN A 180 11.30 -31.35 -21.10
C ASN A 180 12.41 -31.45 -22.16
N TYR A 181 13.65 -31.16 -21.74
CA TYR A 181 14.82 -31.22 -22.60
C TYR A 181 14.98 -32.58 -23.29
N ALA A 182 14.71 -33.68 -22.59
CA ALA A 182 14.79 -35.01 -23.17
C ALA A 182 13.79 -35.20 -24.32
N LYS A 183 12.56 -34.71 -24.18
CA LYS A 183 11.55 -34.75 -25.25
C LYS A 183 11.93 -33.85 -26.42
N PHE A 184 12.46 -32.66 -26.16
CA PHE A 184 12.96 -31.75 -27.20
C PHE A 184 14.13 -32.38 -27.99
N MET A 185 15.10 -32.98 -27.30
CA MET A 185 16.23 -33.66 -27.94
C MET A 185 15.80 -34.92 -28.69
N GLN A 186 14.83 -35.69 -28.18
CA GLN A 186 14.25 -36.82 -28.92
C GLN A 186 13.61 -36.36 -30.23
N GLU A 187 12.87 -35.25 -30.20
CA GLU A 187 12.25 -34.69 -31.41
C GLU A 187 13.29 -34.12 -32.38
N TYR A 188 14.34 -33.48 -31.88
CA TYR A 188 15.49 -33.06 -32.68
C TYR A 188 16.15 -34.26 -33.38
N HIS A 189 16.53 -35.30 -32.61
CA HIS A 189 17.19 -36.49 -33.16
C HIS A 189 16.29 -37.25 -34.14
N SER A 190 14.98 -37.35 -33.87
CA SER A 190 14.03 -37.97 -34.78
C SER A 190 13.96 -37.24 -36.12
N ARG A 191 14.02 -35.90 -36.13
CA ARG A 191 13.95 -35.10 -37.35
C ARG A 191 15.24 -35.19 -38.16
N VAL A 192 16.40 -35.13 -37.51
CA VAL A 192 17.71 -35.34 -38.15
C VAL A 192 17.80 -36.75 -38.76
N THR A 193 17.35 -37.78 -38.04
CA THR A 193 17.39 -39.17 -38.53
C THR A 193 16.46 -39.40 -39.73
N SER A 194 15.37 -38.64 -39.81
CA SER A 194 14.45 -38.65 -40.97
C SER A 194 14.95 -37.86 -42.18
N GLY A 195 16.19 -37.34 -42.15
CA GLY A 195 16.80 -36.60 -43.26
C GLY A 195 16.38 -35.13 -43.38
N LEU A 196 15.68 -34.58 -42.39
CA LEU A 196 15.29 -33.16 -42.36
C LEU A 196 16.44 -32.32 -41.77
N ASN A 197 16.72 -31.17 -42.39
CA ASN A 197 17.72 -30.23 -41.88
C ASN A 197 17.12 -29.47 -40.70
N ALA A 198 17.49 -29.89 -39.49
CA ALA A 198 16.98 -29.36 -38.24
C ALA A 198 18.04 -28.45 -37.59
N ASP A 199 17.81 -27.14 -37.63
CA ASP A 199 18.71 -26.16 -36.99
C ASP A 199 18.11 -25.65 -35.66
N ILE A 200 18.99 -25.44 -34.68
CA ILE A 200 18.64 -24.91 -33.36
C ILE A 200 18.90 -23.40 -33.40
N CYS A 201 17.87 -22.64 -33.74
CA CYS A 201 17.95 -21.18 -33.66
C CYS A 201 17.64 -20.70 -32.24
N MET A 202 18.58 -19.93 -31.69
CA MET A 202 18.33 -19.07 -30.55
C MET A 202 17.79 -17.75 -31.09
N ASP A 203 16.52 -17.44 -30.83
CA ASP A 203 15.91 -16.17 -31.27
C ASP A 203 16.78 -14.99 -30.76
N LYS A 204 17.45 -14.29 -31.69
CA LYS A 204 18.11 -13.02 -31.37
C LYS A 204 17.00 -12.00 -31.11
N VAL A 205 17.04 -11.38 -29.93
CA VAL A 205 16.07 -10.37 -29.50
C VAL A 205 16.09 -9.20 -30.50
N PRO A 206 14.99 -8.92 -31.23
CA PRO A 206 14.90 -7.73 -32.05
C PRO A 206 14.87 -6.50 -31.14
N LEU A 207 15.77 -5.54 -31.39
CA LEU A 207 15.74 -4.24 -30.72
C LEU A 207 14.41 -3.54 -31.04
N PRO A 208 13.70 -2.97 -30.04
CA PRO A 208 12.55 -2.13 -30.32
C PRO A 208 13.01 -0.92 -31.15
N PRO A 209 12.33 -0.58 -32.25
CA PRO A 209 12.71 0.57 -33.06
C PRO A 209 12.56 1.86 -32.25
N PRO A 210 13.43 2.87 -32.46
CA PRO A 210 13.28 4.16 -31.81
C PRO A 210 11.89 4.75 -32.10
N PRO A 211 11.29 5.50 -31.16
CA PRO A 211 9.98 6.09 -31.36
C PRO A 211 10.00 6.97 -32.61
N LYS A 212 9.14 6.68 -33.59
CA LYS A 212 8.75 7.66 -34.61
C LYS A 212 7.68 8.56 -34.01
N ASP A 213 7.73 9.84 -34.39
CA ASP A 213 6.88 10.90 -33.85
C ASP A 213 5.38 10.55 -33.85
N GLN A 214 4.77 10.81 -32.69
CA GLN A 214 3.35 10.73 -32.33
C GLN A 214 2.70 9.33 -32.46
N ALA A 215 2.73 8.59 -31.35
CA ALA A 215 1.80 7.49 -31.12
C ALA A 215 0.35 8.03 -31.06
N PRO A 216 -0.64 7.32 -31.62
CA PRO A 216 -2.04 7.73 -31.58
C PRO A 216 -2.52 7.90 -30.13
N PRO A 217 -3.46 8.81 -29.85
CA PRO A 217 -4.00 9.00 -28.52
C PRO A 217 -4.67 7.71 -28.04
N ILE A 218 -4.05 7.07 -27.04
CA ILE A 218 -4.58 5.89 -26.37
C ILE A 218 -5.77 6.34 -25.52
N THR A 219 -6.93 5.71 -25.72
CA THR A 219 -8.15 6.03 -24.96
C THR A 219 -8.03 5.45 -23.54
N GLU A 220 -8.70 6.03 -22.54
CA GLU A 220 -8.74 5.46 -21.18
C GLU A 220 -9.21 3.99 -21.15
N GLU A 221 -10.07 3.61 -22.09
CA GLU A 221 -10.54 2.22 -22.24
C GLU A 221 -9.42 1.27 -22.68
N ASP A 222 -8.51 1.73 -23.54
CA ASP A 222 -7.35 0.97 -24.00
C ASP A 222 -6.33 0.77 -22.87
N ILE A 223 -6.14 1.78 -22.01
CA ILE A 223 -5.24 1.73 -20.85
C ILE A 223 -5.60 0.55 -19.94
N ILE A 224 -6.89 0.33 -19.68
CA ILE A 224 -7.36 -0.76 -18.81
C ILE A 224 -7.09 -2.13 -19.43
N ILE A 225 -7.28 -2.27 -20.75
CA ILE A 225 -7.03 -3.52 -21.47
C ILE A 225 -5.54 -3.87 -21.42
N TRP A 226 -4.68 -2.89 -21.72
CA TRP A 226 -3.24 -3.08 -21.67
C TRP A 226 -2.76 -3.38 -20.25
N ALA A 227 -3.25 -2.65 -19.24
CA ALA A 227 -2.95 -2.92 -17.84
C ALA A 227 -3.33 -4.35 -17.44
N TYR A 228 -4.46 -4.88 -17.90
CA TYR A 228 -4.81 -6.28 -17.61
C TYR A 228 -3.90 -7.29 -18.32
N ARG A 229 -3.50 -7.00 -19.57
CA ARG A 229 -2.56 -7.87 -20.28
C ARG A 229 -1.22 -7.95 -19.56
N PHE A 230 -0.71 -6.80 -19.11
CA PHE A 230 0.53 -6.73 -18.35
C PHE A 230 0.37 -7.16 -16.88
N PHE A 231 -0.84 -7.15 -16.33
CA PHE A 231 -1.08 -7.64 -14.97
C PHE A 231 -0.60 -9.08 -14.77
N GLN A 232 -0.69 -9.95 -15.78
CA GLN A 232 -0.11 -11.31 -15.67
C GLN A 232 1.39 -11.26 -15.43
N THR A 233 2.10 -10.38 -16.14
CA THR A 233 3.52 -10.11 -15.95
C THR A 233 3.82 -9.60 -14.54
N VAL A 234 3.06 -8.62 -14.06
CA VAL A 234 3.17 -8.07 -12.69
C VAL A 234 2.94 -9.11 -11.61
N LYS A 235 1.96 -10.00 -11.84
CA LYS A 235 1.62 -11.08 -10.92
C LYS A 235 2.78 -12.07 -10.73
N HIS A 236 3.54 -12.36 -11.80
CA HIS A 236 4.76 -13.18 -11.71
C HIS A 236 5.86 -12.43 -10.96
N LEU A 237 6.08 -11.16 -11.29
CA LEU A 237 7.09 -10.31 -10.64
C LEU A 237 6.84 -10.18 -9.11
N ALA A 238 5.58 -10.01 -8.71
CA ALA A 238 5.20 -9.93 -7.29
C ALA A 238 5.45 -11.22 -6.49
N MET A 239 5.68 -12.35 -7.17
CA MET A 239 5.94 -13.66 -6.58
C MET A 239 7.39 -14.13 -6.75
N ASP A 240 8.28 -13.22 -7.18
CA ASP A 240 9.67 -13.47 -7.54
C ASP A 240 9.81 -14.55 -8.63
N LEU A 241 8.86 -14.60 -9.57
CA LEU A 241 8.86 -15.54 -10.70
C LEU A 241 9.32 -14.88 -12.00
N TRP A 242 9.93 -15.70 -12.87
CA TRP A 242 10.46 -15.29 -14.17
C TRP A 242 9.37 -14.78 -15.12
N LEU A 243 9.66 -13.69 -15.83
CA LEU A 243 8.86 -13.19 -16.93
C LEU A 243 9.21 -13.93 -18.23
N GLY A 244 8.23 -14.19 -19.08
CA GLY A 244 8.51 -14.48 -20.49
C GLY A 244 9.22 -13.29 -21.14
N LEU A 245 10.36 -13.52 -21.80
CA LEU A 245 11.16 -12.46 -22.44
C LEU A 245 10.33 -11.64 -23.45
N GLN A 246 9.46 -12.31 -24.19
CA GLN A 246 8.57 -11.66 -25.16
C GLN A 246 7.52 -10.76 -24.49
N ASP A 247 6.91 -11.22 -23.39
CA ASP A 247 5.90 -10.44 -22.66
C ASP A 247 6.51 -9.16 -22.06
N TRP A 248 7.77 -9.23 -21.65
CA TRP A 248 8.51 -8.07 -21.18
C TRP A 248 8.83 -7.09 -22.33
N ILE A 249 9.34 -7.56 -23.48
CA ILE A 249 9.62 -6.71 -24.66
C ILE A 249 8.36 -5.98 -25.12
N ASP A 250 7.23 -6.69 -25.18
CA ASP A 250 5.93 -6.12 -25.52
C ASP A 250 5.55 -4.99 -24.55
N SER A 251 5.80 -5.21 -23.25
CA SER A 251 5.52 -4.22 -22.21
C SER A 251 6.42 -3.00 -22.30
N GLN A 252 7.73 -3.19 -22.42
CA GLN A 252 8.67 -2.10 -22.54
C GLN A 252 8.38 -1.23 -23.77
N THR A 253 8.14 -1.86 -24.92
CA THR A 253 7.83 -1.16 -26.17
C THR A 253 6.54 -0.33 -26.05
N PHE A 254 5.58 -0.80 -25.24
CA PHE A 254 4.35 -0.06 -24.95
C PHE A 254 4.63 1.14 -24.03
N PHE A 255 5.29 0.94 -22.89
CA PHE A 255 5.58 1.99 -21.91
C PHE A 255 6.47 3.10 -22.47
N LEU A 256 7.44 2.79 -23.34
CA LEU A 256 8.28 3.79 -23.98
C LEU A 256 7.49 4.78 -24.86
N LYS A 257 6.31 4.39 -25.35
CA LYS A 257 5.40 5.23 -26.16
C LYS A 257 4.47 6.11 -25.33
N LEU A 258 4.26 5.79 -24.04
CA LEU A 258 3.30 6.51 -23.18
C LEU A 258 3.82 7.86 -22.70
N ASN A 259 2.94 8.77 -22.30
CA ASN A 259 3.32 9.88 -21.43
C ASN A 259 3.34 9.43 -19.95
N ALA A 260 3.93 10.25 -19.06
CA ALA A 260 4.07 9.90 -17.66
C ALA A 260 2.72 9.64 -16.96
N ILE A 261 1.71 10.47 -17.23
CA ILE A 261 0.40 10.34 -16.60
C ILE A 261 -0.26 9.01 -17.01
N GLN A 262 -0.21 8.66 -18.29
CA GLN A 262 -0.72 7.40 -18.83
C GLN A 262 0.04 6.20 -18.26
N ALA A 263 1.36 6.27 -18.16
CA ALA A 263 2.17 5.20 -17.58
C ALA A 263 1.82 4.93 -16.12
N PHE A 264 1.67 5.99 -15.31
CA PHE A 264 1.18 5.87 -13.94
C PHE A 264 -0.24 5.30 -13.90
N GLN A 265 -1.15 5.71 -14.80
CA GLN A 265 -2.51 5.15 -14.86
C GLN A 265 -2.54 3.65 -15.14
N VAL A 266 -1.65 3.14 -16.01
CA VAL A 266 -1.51 1.69 -16.27
C VAL A 266 -1.10 0.98 -14.98
N VAL A 267 -0.03 1.46 -14.34
CA VAL A 267 0.51 0.89 -13.09
C VAL A 267 -0.50 0.96 -11.94
N GLU A 268 -1.27 2.04 -11.84
CA GLU A 268 -2.35 2.19 -10.86
C GLU A 268 -3.44 1.11 -11.01
N VAL A 269 -3.78 0.74 -12.25
CA VAL A 269 -4.73 -0.35 -12.53
C VAL A 269 -4.11 -1.70 -12.15
N GLU A 270 -2.86 -1.95 -12.51
CA GLU A 270 -2.15 -3.20 -12.19
C GLU A 270 -2.02 -3.43 -10.68
N LEU A 271 -1.62 -2.40 -9.93
CA LEU A 271 -1.53 -2.48 -8.46
C LEU A 271 -2.91 -2.64 -7.81
N SER A 272 -3.97 -2.04 -8.37
CA SER A 272 -5.34 -2.25 -7.92
C SER A 272 -5.81 -3.69 -8.13
N LEU A 273 -5.49 -4.30 -9.27
CA LEU A 273 -5.75 -5.71 -9.57
C LEU A 273 -4.94 -6.62 -8.64
N LEU A 274 -3.68 -6.29 -8.37
CA LEU A 274 -2.83 -7.04 -7.45
C LEU A 274 -3.39 -7.00 -6.02
N HIS A 275 -3.88 -5.84 -5.57
CA HIS A 275 -4.59 -5.75 -4.30
C HIS A 275 -5.82 -6.66 -4.26
N ASP A 276 -6.62 -6.71 -5.34
CA ASP A 276 -7.79 -7.59 -5.42
C ASP A 276 -7.44 -9.07 -5.36
N VAL A 277 -6.28 -9.46 -5.88
CA VAL A 277 -5.78 -10.83 -5.74
C VAL A 277 -5.38 -11.14 -4.29
N LEU A 278 -4.77 -10.19 -3.59
CA LEU A 278 -4.16 -10.44 -2.29
C LEU A 278 -5.12 -10.23 -1.10
N HIS A 279 -6.09 -9.32 -1.20
CA HIS A 279 -6.86 -8.86 -0.05
C HIS A 279 -8.38 -8.98 -0.18
N THR A 280 -8.91 -9.33 -1.34
CA THR A 280 -10.37 -9.41 -1.57
C THR A 280 -10.79 -10.78 -2.09
N LYS A 281 -12.11 -11.05 -2.12
CA LYS A 281 -12.64 -12.30 -2.71
C LYS A 281 -12.70 -12.25 -4.25
N ALA A 282 -12.20 -11.18 -4.88
CA ALA A 282 -12.40 -10.89 -6.31
C ALA A 282 -11.99 -12.07 -7.22
N VAL A 283 -10.85 -12.71 -6.95
CA VAL A 283 -10.34 -13.83 -7.77
C VAL A 283 -11.33 -14.98 -7.87
N HIS A 284 -12.07 -15.26 -6.80
CA HIS A 284 -13.07 -16.32 -6.79
C HIS A 284 -14.40 -15.83 -7.36
N VAL A 285 -14.82 -14.64 -6.96
CA VAL A 285 -16.13 -14.05 -7.29
C VAL A 285 -16.27 -13.81 -8.80
N HIS A 286 -15.20 -13.44 -9.51
CA HIS A 286 -15.23 -13.21 -10.96
C HIS A 286 -15.18 -14.49 -11.82
N THR A 287 -14.96 -15.67 -11.22
CA THR A 287 -15.04 -16.95 -11.95
C THR A 287 -16.50 -17.35 -12.24
N LEU A 288 -16.72 -18.26 -13.20
CA LEU A 288 -18.05 -18.83 -13.44
C LEU A 288 -18.59 -19.53 -12.18
N ARG A 289 -17.73 -20.28 -11.49
CA ARG A 289 -18.07 -20.98 -10.24
C ARG A 289 -18.52 -19.99 -9.16
N GLY A 290 -17.77 -18.91 -8.94
CA GLY A 290 -18.12 -17.88 -7.96
C GLY A 290 -19.45 -17.19 -8.28
N ARG A 291 -19.69 -16.85 -9.55
CA ARG A 291 -20.97 -16.27 -9.98
C ARG A 291 -22.17 -17.20 -9.71
N LEU A 292 -22.02 -18.51 -9.96
CA LEU A 292 -23.05 -19.50 -9.65
C LEU A 292 -23.30 -19.62 -8.15
N VAL A 293 -22.23 -19.67 -7.35
CA VAL A 293 -22.32 -19.70 -5.88
C VAL A 293 -23.05 -18.46 -5.34
N ARG A 294 -22.81 -17.28 -5.92
CA ARG A 294 -23.50 -16.04 -5.54
C ARG A 294 -24.97 -16.01 -5.91
N ALA A 295 -25.29 -16.43 -7.13
CA ALA A 295 -26.69 -16.56 -7.55
C ALA A 295 -27.45 -17.54 -6.64
N PHE A 296 -26.80 -18.65 -6.26
CA PHE A 296 -27.34 -19.61 -5.32
C PHE A 296 -27.52 -19.02 -3.91
N SER A 297 -26.49 -18.37 -3.35
CA SER A 297 -26.56 -17.72 -2.02
C SER A 297 -27.64 -16.64 -1.94
N LEU A 298 -27.73 -15.78 -2.97
CA LEU A 298 -28.79 -14.76 -3.06
C LEU A 298 -30.18 -15.41 -3.12
N SER A 299 -30.35 -16.48 -3.90
CA SER A 299 -31.62 -17.22 -3.97
C SER A 299 -32.00 -17.79 -2.61
N LEU A 300 -31.05 -18.38 -1.88
CA LEU A 300 -31.28 -18.90 -0.52
C LEU A 300 -31.73 -17.79 0.43
N ALA A 301 -31.08 -16.62 0.41
CA ALA A 301 -31.44 -15.49 1.25
C ALA A 301 -32.86 -14.95 0.94
N VAL A 302 -33.22 -14.85 -0.35
CA VAL A 302 -34.57 -14.42 -0.77
C VAL A 302 -35.63 -15.43 -0.31
N VAL A 303 -35.39 -16.72 -0.52
CA VAL A 303 -36.34 -17.77 -0.09
C VAL A 303 -36.47 -17.79 1.44
N ALA A 304 -35.37 -17.63 2.18
CA ALA A 304 -35.39 -17.54 3.64
C ALA A 304 -36.24 -16.36 4.12
N PHE A 305 -36.08 -15.17 3.51
CA PHE A 305 -36.89 -13.99 3.83
C PHE A 305 -38.38 -14.22 3.57
N VAL A 306 -38.75 -14.77 2.41
CA VAL A 306 -40.15 -15.03 2.05
C VAL A 306 -40.77 -16.08 2.98
N LEU A 307 -40.05 -17.15 3.31
CA LEU A 307 -40.53 -18.19 4.22
C LEU A 307 -40.74 -17.66 5.64
N PHE A 308 -39.80 -16.86 6.15
CA PHE A 308 -39.94 -16.22 7.46
C PHE A 308 -41.11 -15.23 7.50
N HIS A 309 -41.32 -14.47 6.42
CA HIS A 309 -42.46 -13.55 6.34
C HIS A 309 -43.81 -14.28 6.37
N ARG A 310 -43.86 -15.48 5.79
CA ARG A 310 -45.05 -16.34 5.73
C ARG A 310 -45.28 -17.18 7.00
N SER A 311 -44.25 -17.44 7.80
CA SER A 311 -44.44 -18.10 9.10
C SER A 311 -45.17 -17.16 10.06
N GLY A 312 -46.29 -17.62 10.65
CA GLY A 312 -47.09 -16.86 11.60
C GLY A 312 -46.25 -16.45 12.83
N ARG A 313 -46.38 -15.19 13.25
CA ARG A 313 -45.42 -14.50 14.17
C ARG A 313 -45.94 -14.32 15.60
N HIS A 314 -47.10 -14.89 15.89
CA HIS A 314 -47.87 -14.56 17.10
C HIS A 314 -47.30 -15.14 18.40
N ASN A 315 -46.32 -16.05 18.31
CA ASN A 315 -45.79 -16.78 19.46
C ASN A 315 -44.39 -16.32 19.91
N PHE A 316 -43.76 -15.35 19.24
CA PHE A 316 -42.40 -14.90 19.54
C PHE A 316 -42.36 -13.48 20.12
N SER A 317 -41.30 -13.15 20.84
CA SER A 317 -41.07 -11.78 21.32
C SER A 317 -40.95 -10.80 20.15
N GLU A 318 -41.63 -9.65 20.23
CA GLU A 318 -41.57 -8.61 19.20
C GLU A 318 -40.13 -8.16 18.91
N ALA A 319 -39.29 -8.07 19.95
CA ALA A 319 -37.90 -7.69 19.82
C ALA A 319 -37.10 -8.69 18.97
N ASP A 320 -37.27 -9.99 19.21
CA ASP A 320 -36.54 -11.03 18.49
C ASP A 320 -37.00 -11.15 17.04
N VAL A 321 -38.28 -10.90 16.77
CA VAL A 321 -38.83 -10.81 15.41
C VAL A 321 -38.22 -9.63 14.66
N ILE A 322 -38.13 -8.45 15.29
CA ILE A 322 -37.51 -7.25 14.70
C ILE A 322 -36.03 -7.52 14.37
N ILE A 323 -35.27 -8.09 15.31
CA ILE A 323 -33.84 -8.42 15.10
C ILE A 323 -33.70 -9.40 13.94
N THR A 324 -34.54 -10.42 13.87
CA THR A 324 -34.52 -11.40 12.79
C THR A 324 -34.79 -10.78 11.42
N TYR A 325 -35.73 -9.84 11.34
CA TYR A 325 -35.95 -9.05 10.11
C TYR A 325 -34.72 -8.21 9.74
N ILE A 326 -34.10 -7.55 10.71
CA ILE A 326 -32.86 -6.78 10.49
C ILE A 326 -31.77 -7.70 9.92
N LEU A 327 -31.57 -8.89 10.48
CA LEU A 327 -30.58 -9.86 10.02
C LEU A 327 -30.85 -10.37 8.60
N LEU A 328 -32.10 -10.71 8.27
CA LEU A 328 -32.48 -11.16 6.92
C LEU A 328 -32.35 -10.04 5.87
N LEU A 329 -32.81 -8.83 6.20
CA LEU A 329 -32.64 -7.65 5.33
C LEU A 329 -31.17 -7.30 5.13
N ALA A 330 -30.37 -7.39 6.18
CA ALA A 330 -28.93 -7.22 6.09
C ALA A 330 -28.31 -8.29 5.19
N ALA A 331 -28.63 -9.58 5.36
CA ALA A 331 -28.12 -10.65 4.49
C ALA A 331 -28.42 -10.38 3.00
N LEU A 332 -29.62 -9.91 2.67
CA LEU A 332 -29.99 -9.48 1.31
C LEU A 332 -29.19 -8.26 0.86
N GLY A 333 -29.06 -7.23 1.71
CA GLY A 333 -28.30 -6.02 1.44
C GLY A 333 -26.80 -6.30 1.20
N LEU A 334 -26.22 -7.25 1.94
CA LEU A 334 -24.85 -7.70 1.78
C LEU A 334 -24.63 -8.35 0.41
N GLU A 335 -25.53 -9.24 -0.02
CA GLU A 335 -25.47 -9.85 -1.35
C GLU A 335 -25.71 -8.84 -2.48
N ALA A 336 -26.65 -7.91 -2.30
CA ALA A 336 -26.90 -6.84 -3.26
C ALA A 336 -25.68 -5.93 -3.42
N THR A 337 -25.03 -5.55 -2.32
CA THR A 337 -23.81 -4.74 -2.32
C THR A 337 -22.67 -5.48 -3.02
N ALA A 338 -22.48 -6.78 -2.74
CA ALA A 338 -21.50 -7.62 -3.45
C ALA A 338 -21.77 -7.67 -4.95
N ALA A 339 -23.03 -7.84 -5.38
CA ALA A 339 -23.40 -7.85 -6.79
C ALA A 339 -23.11 -6.51 -7.48
N VAL A 340 -23.39 -5.39 -6.81
CA VAL A 340 -23.05 -4.05 -7.30
C VAL A 340 -21.54 -3.89 -7.47
N LEU A 341 -20.75 -4.25 -6.45
CA LEU A 341 -19.29 -4.15 -6.50
C LEU A 341 -18.69 -5.04 -7.59
N LEU A 342 -19.26 -6.22 -7.83
CA LEU A 342 -18.86 -7.12 -8.92
C LEU A 342 -19.07 -6.44 -10.29
N VAL A 343 -20.22 -5.80 -10.52
CA VAL A 343 -20.52 -5.13 -11.80
C VAL A 343 -19.57 -3.98 -12.08
N PHE A 344 -19.20 -3.20 -11.05
CA PHE A 344 -18.33 -2.02 -11.18
C PHE A 344 -16.82 -2.33 -11.04
N SER A 345 -16.44 -3.61 -10.88
CA SER A 345 -15.04 -4.04 -10.70
C SER A 345 -14.22 -3.99 -11.99
N ASP A 346 -12.93 -3.69 -11.84
CA ASP A 346 -11.93 -3.67 -12.90
C ASP A 346 -11.89 -5.00 -13.69
N TRP A 347 -12.09 -6.12 -12.99
CA TRP A 347 -12.15 -7.47 -13.56
C TRP A 347 -13.33 -7.69 -14.52
N THR A 348 -14.48 -7.06 -14.27
CA THR A 348 -15.67 -7.22 -15.12
C THR A 348 -15.49 -6.49 -16.44
N VAL A 349 -14.85 -5.32 -16.44
CA VAL A 349 -14.53 -4.57 -17.67
C VAL A 349 -13.62 -5.38 -18.57
N VAL A 350 -12.59 -5.98 -17.99
CA VAL A 350 -11.68 -6.89 -18.70
C VAL A 350 -12.44 -8.07 -19.27
N ALA A 351 -13.24 -8.78 -18.47
CA ALA A 351 -13.98 -9.95 -18.94
C ALA A 351 -14.93 -9.62 -20.10
N LEU A 352 -15.45 -8.39 -20.15
CA LEU A 352 -16.29 -7.91 -21.24
C LEU A 352 -15.49 -7.59 -22.52
N GLN A 353 -14.29 -7.03 -22.38
CA GLN A 353 -13.45 -6.60 -23.52
C GLN A 353 -12.60 -7.74 -24.11
N ASP A 354 -12.06 -8.64 -23.28
CA ASP A 354 -11.24 -9.80 -23.70
C ASP A 354 -12.06 -10.88 -24.45
N SER A 355 -13.38 -10.85 -24.31
CA SER A 355 -14.34 -11.70 -25.04
C SER A 355 -14.41 -11.42 -26.56
N GLY A 356 -13.57 -10.51 -27.07
CA GLY A 356 -13.32 -10.31 -28.50
C GLY A 356 -12.17 -11.15 -29.07
N LYS A 357 -11.30 -11.74 -28.23
CA LYS A 357 -10.15 -12.56 -28.67
C LYS A 357 -10.07 -13.93 -28.00
N LEU A 358 -10.66 -14.11 -26.82
CA LEU A 358 -10.79 -15.42 -26.18
C LEU A 358 -12.16 -16.02 -26.55
N GLU A 359 -12.16 -17.18 -27.22
CA GLU A 359 -13.33 -18.00 -27.58
C GLU A 359 -14.09 -18.49 -26.33
N ARG A 360 -14.72 -17.58 -25.58
CA ARG A 360 -15.67 -17.93 -24.52
C ARG A 360 -17.02 -17.31 -24.81
N PRO A 361 -18.11 -18.10 -24.75
CA PRO A 361 -19.44 -17.64 -25.12
C PRO A 361 -20.00 -16.74 -24.01
N ILE A 362 -19.65 -15.46 -24.01
CA ILE A 362 -20.43 -14.45 -23.30
C ILE A 362 -21.60 -14.09 -24.22
N ASN A 363 -22.81 -14.39 -23.74
CA ASN A 363 -24.08 -14.25 -24.44
C ASN A 363 -24.20 -12.86 -25.13
N ASP A 364 -24.39 -12.81 -26.44
CA ASP A 364 -24.42 -11.58 -27.24
C ASP A 364 -25.48 -10.57 -26.75
N ARG A 365 -26.53 -11.05 -26.08
CA ARG A 365 -27.55 -10.22 -25.40
C ARG A 365 -26.96 -9.35 -24.29
N LEU A 366 -25.98 -9.84 -23.53
CA LEU A 366 -25.33 -9.06 -22.47
C LEU A 366 -24.48 -7.94 -23.09
N LYS A 367 -23.78 -8.22 -24.19
CA LYS A 367 -23.02 -7.21 -24.96
C LYS A 367 -23.95 -6.12 -25.50
N GLN A 368 -25.12 -6.48 -26.00
CA GLN A 368 -26.13 -5.51 -26.47
C GLN A 368 -26.72 -4.68 -25.33
N LEU A 369 -27.05 -5.27 -24.18
CA LEU A 369 -27.56 -4.54 -23.01
C LEU A 369 -26.52 -3.53 -22.48
N ILE A 370 -25.26 -3.93 -22.35
CA ILE A 370 -24.19 -3.05 -21.85
C ILE A 370 -23.96 -1.85 -22.78
N LYS A 371 -23.97 -2.09 -24.11
CA LYS A 371 -23.90 -1.01 -25.11
C LYS A 371 -25.15 -0.12 -25.09
N ALA A 372 -26.34 -0.71 -24.99
CA ALA A 372 -27.62 0.02 -25.00
C ALA A 372 -27.75 0.97 -23.80
N PHE A 373 -27.33 0.55 -22.60
CA PHE A 373 -27.39 1.38 -21.40
C PHE A 373 -26.21 2.35 -21.24
N LYS A 374 -25.28 2.41 -22.20
CA LYS A 374 -23.98 3.12 -22.06
C LYS A 374 -23.29 2.79 -20.73
N LEU A 375 -23.44 1.55 -20.28
CA LEU A 375 -23.03 1.13 -18.94
C LEU A 375 -21.51 1.25 -18.79
N ASN A 376 -20.73 1.05 -19.86
CA ASN A 376 -19.29 1.32 -19.89
C ASN A 376 -18.96 2.76 -19.48
N ARG A 377 -19.68 3.75 -20.02
CA ARG A 377 -19.47 5.18 -19.69
C ARG A 377 -19.85 5.48 -18.23
N LEU A 378 -20.88 4.82 -17.72
CA LEU A 378 -21.30 4.94 -16.32
C LEU A 378 -20.28 4.28 -15.37
N ILE A 379 -19.80 3.08 -15.71
CA ILE A 379 -18.75 2.37 -14.98
C ILE A 379 -17.49 3.22 -14.94
N VAL A 380 -17.01 3.73 -16.09
CA VAL A 380 -15.84 4.61 -16.15
C VAL A 380 -16.03 5.89 -15.33
N LYS A 381 -17.21 6.52 -15.37
CA LYS A 381 -17.50 7.75 -14.60
C LYS A 381 -17.57 7.53 -13.09
N ILE A 382 -18.15 6.41 -12.64
CA ILE A 382 -18.16 6.00 -11.22
C ILE A 382 -16.75 5.53 -10.78
N ARG A 383 -15.95 5.02 -11.73
CA ARG A 383 -14.58 4.53 -11.55
C ARG A 383 -13.50 5.62 -11.65
N GLY A 384 -13.83 6.83 -12.12
CA GLY A 384 -12.94 8.00 -12.14
C GLY A 384 -12.46 8.46 -10.75
N VAL A 385 -12.76 7.69 -9.71
CA VAL A 385 -12.23 7.81 -8.36
C VAL A 385 -10.80 7.27 -8.35
N THR A 386 -9.89 8.06 -7.79
CA THR A 386 -8.46 7.74 -7.64
C THR A 386 -8.23 6.32 -7.12
N ARG A 387 -7.36 5.54 -7.79
CA ARG A 387 -7.08 4.13 -7.47
C ARG A 387 -6.10 3.94 -6.31
N TRP A 388 -5.40 5.01 -5.97
CA TRP A 388 -4.54 5.18 -4.82
C TRP A 388 -4.66 6.63 -4.33
N SER A 389 -4.06 6.95 -3.19
CA SER A 389 -4.20 8.28 -2.58
C SER A 389 -3.60 9.42 -3.41
N ASN A 390 -2.73 9.12 -4.40
CA ASN A 390 -1.88 10.11 -5.06
C ASN A 390 -1.14 10.99 -4.05
N SER A 391 -0.77 10.43 -2.90
CA SER A 391 -0.08 11.14 -1.83
C SER A 391 1.14 10.34 -1.40
N MET A 392 2.17 11.04 -0.97
CA MET A 392 3.33 10.45 -0.32
C MET A 392 3.55 11.12 1.03
N ARG A 393 4.04 10.34 1.98
CA ARG A 393 4.33 10.81 3.33
C ARG A 393 5.66 11.55 3.38
N GLN A 394 5.73 12.57 4.21
CA GLN A 394 6.86 13.48 4.29
C GLN A 394 7.38 13.48 5.72
N CYS A 395 8.69 13.38 5.87
CA CYS A 395 9.36 13.41 7.16
C CYS A 395 10.69 14.14 7.04
N ASN A 396 10.82 15.26 7.76
CA ASN A 396 12.07 16.02 7.80
C ASN A 396 12.83 15.78 9.12
N LEU A 397 14.07 15.33 9.01
CA LEU A 397 14.93 14.96 10.14
C LEU A 397 15.19 16.15 11.08
N LEU A 398 15.52 17.32 10.51
CA LEU A 398 15.86 18.51 11.30
C LEU A 398 14.62 19.00 12.06
N CYS A 399 13.45 18.98 11.44
CA CYS A 399 12.18 19.29 12.07
C CYS A 399 11.85 18.36 13.25
N ILE A 400 12.10 17.04 13.11
CA ILE A 400 11.96 16.10 14.23
C ILE A 400 12.91 16.48 15.37
N CYS A 401 14.18 16.75 15.06
CA CYS A 401 15.19 17.06 16.05
C CYS A 401 14.87 18.34 16.82
N LEU A 402 14.48 19.41 16.13
CA LEU A 402 14.10 20.69 16.71
C LEU A 402 12.87 20.56 17.61
N ARG A 403 11.89 19.73 17.23
CA ARG A 403 10.69 19.47 18.02
C ARG A 403 11.01 18.72 19.31
N ASP A 404 11.75 17.62 19.21
CA ASP A 404 12.14 16.78 20.35
C ASP A 404 13.00 17.58 21.35
N TYR A 405 13.87 18.44 20.83
CA TYR A 405 14.68 19.39 21.60
C TYR A 405 13.81 20.36 22.41
N LYS A 406 12.80 20.99 21.78
CA LYS A 406 11.92 21.98 22.45
C LYS A 406 10.98 21.36 23.50
N GLN A 407 10.68 20.06 23.40
CA GLN A 407 9.66 19.39 24.22
C GLN A 407 10.14 18.07 24.87
N PRO A 408 11.14 18.12 25.77
CA PRO A 408 11.75 16.91 26.35
C PRO A 408 10.82 16.20 27.35
N ALA A 409 9.95 16.94 28.06
CA ALA A 409 9.07 16.36 29.08
C ALA A 409 8.04 15.38 28.49
N ILE A 410 7.40 15.75 27.37
CA ILE A 410 6.41 14.91 26.69
C ILE A 410 7.09 13.70 26.07
N THR A 411 8.26 13.92 25.48
CA THR A 411 9.08 12.84 24.92
C THR A 411 9.43 11.79 25.97
N ARG A 412 9.80 12.20 27.19
CA ARG A 412 10.05 11.27 28.32
C ARG A 412 8.79 10.50 28.73
N ILE A 413 7.63 11.15 28.78
CA ILE A 413 6.36 10.49 29.12
C ILE A 413 5.99 9.45 28.06
N LEU A 414 6.06 9.81 26.78
CA LEU A 414 5.76 8.91 25.68
C LEU A 414 6.73 7.73 25.62
N HIS A 415 8.00 7.97 25.93
CA HIS A 415 9.00 6.91 26.06
C HIS A 415 8.69 5.97 27.22
N PHE A 416 8.29 6.51 28.38
CA PHE A 416 7.86 5.70 29.53
C PHE A 416 6.64 4.82 29.22
N LEU A 417 5.70 5.32 28.42
CA LEU A 417 4.50 4.59 28.00
C LEU A 417 4.72 3.64 26.81
N GLY A 418 5.91 3.64 26.19
CA GLY A 418 6.16 2.89 24.95
C GLY A 418 5.40 3.39 23.73
N LEU A 419 4.79 4.58 23.79
CA LEU A 419 3.96 5.17 22.73
C LEU A 419 4.72 6.18 21.85
N LYS A 420 6.01 6.35 22.08
CA LYS A 420 6.83 7.35 21.37
C LYS A 420 6.81 7.14 19.86
N GLU A 421 7.02 5.92 19.37
CA GLU A 421 7.06 5.64 17.93
C GLU A 421 5.71 5.91 17.25
N LEU A 422 4.59 5.58 17.91
CA LEU A 422 3.24 5.87 17.41
C LEU A 422 2.96 7.37 17.38
N TRP A 423 3.42 8.11 18.40
CA TRP A 423 3.28 9.56 18.48
C TRP A 423 4.14 10.28 17.43
N ASP A 424 5.41 9.89 17.30
CA ASP A 424 6.31 10.45 16.31
C ASP A 424 5.80 10.16 14.91
N SER A 425 5.32 8.94 14.66
CA SER A 425 4.62 8.60 13.42
C SER A 425 3.45 9.53 13.19
N TYR A 426 2.58 9.76 14.18
CA TYR A 426 1.37 10.58 14.01
C TYR A 426 1.67 12.06 13.72
N TRP A 427 2.70 12.62 14.35
CA TRP A 427 2.95 14.07 14.29
C TRP A 427 4.06 14.49 13.33
N ALA A 428 5.10 13.67 13.16
CA ALA A 428 6.25 13.97 12.30
C ALA A 428 5.98 13.72 10.81
N VAL A 429 4.91 13.02 10.50
CA VAL A 429 4.56 12.65 9.15
C VAL A 429 3.48 13.61 8.63
N GLU A 430 3.75 14.23 7.50
CA GLU A 430 2.79 15.02 6.72
C GLU A 430 2.46 14.28 5.43
N ASP A 431 1.28 14.51 4.86
CA ASP A 431 0.91 13.96 3.55
C ASP A 431 1.08 15.08 2.51
N THR A 432 1.68 14.76 1.37
CA THR A 432 1.83 15.67 0.23
C THR A 432 1.40 14.97 -1.05
N ASP A 433 0.62 15.66 -1.88
CA ASP A 433 0.12 15.09 -3.13
C ASP A 433 1.26 14.90 -4.13
N VAL A 434 1.23 13.76 -4.82
CA VAL A 434 2.13 13.41 -5.90
C VAL A 434 1.62 14.06 -7.19
N GLY A 435 2.11 15.28 -7.44
CA GLY A 435 1.74 16.08 -8.60
C GLY A 435 2.18 15.48 -9.93
N ASN A 436 1.55 15.95 -11.03
CA ASN A 436 1.90 15.50 -12.38
C ASN A 436 3.36 15.78 -12.74
N ASP A 437 3.92 16.89 -12.25
CA ASP A 437 5.32 17.27 -12.50
C ASP A 437 6.30 16.26 -11.90
N GLN A 438 5.98 15.71 -10.73
CA GLN A 438 6.78 14.65 -10.10
C GLN A 438 6.69 13.34 -10.89
N LYS A 439 5.47 12.94 -11.26
CA LYS A 439 5.26 11.76 -12.12
C LYS A 439 6.04 11.88 -13.42
N GLN A 440 6.03 13.08 -14.01
CA GLN A 440 6.76 13.37 -15.24
C GLN A 440 8.26 13.27 -15.05
N LEU A 441 8.83 13.89 -14.02
CA LEU A 441 10.28 13.81 -13.79
C LEU A 441 10.76 12.37 -13.58
N ILE A 442 10.06 11.61 -12.72
CA ILE A 442 10.41 10.21 -12.44
C ILE A 442 10.40 9.39 -13.74
N PHE A 443 9.38 9.59 -14.57
CA PHE A 443 9.22 8.81 -15.79
C PHE A 443 10.19 9.23 -16.90
N ASP A 444 10.46 10.52 -17.05
CA ASP A 444 11.43 11.06 -18.01
C ASP A 444 12.84 10.51 -17.72
N GLU A 445 13.25 10.51 -16.44
CA GLU A 445 14.53 9.95 -15.99
C GLU A 445 14.66 8.45 -16.31
N LEU A 446 13.59 7.66 -16.05
CA LEU A 446 13.57 6.23 -16.36
C LEU A 446 13.68 5.96 -17.87
N LYS A 447 13.02 6.79 -18.69
CA LYS A 447 13.11 6.70 -20.15
C LYS A 447 14.50 7.05 -20.66
N GLU A 448 15.06 8.15 -20.17
CA GLU A 448 16.39 8.61 -20.59
C GLU A 448 17.46 7.56 -20.32
N LYS A 449 17.46 6.96 -19.12
CA LYS A 449 18.34 5.83 -18.76
C LYS A 449 18.20 4.64 -19.70
N THR A 450 16.98 4.34 -20.13
CA THR A 450 16.69 3.22 -21.03
C THR A 450 17.17 3.50 -22.46
N TYR A 451 17.00 4.72 -22.99
CA TYR A 451 17.47 5.05 -24.33
C TYR A 451 18.99 5.07 -24.44
N ARG A 452 19.69 5.51 -23.39
CA ARG A 452 21.15 5.65 -23.38
C ARG A 452 21.88 4.31 -23.22
N THR A 453 21.24 3.28 -22.68
CA THR A 453 21.87 1.97 -22.39
C THR A 453 21.96 1.02 -23.59
N LYS A 454 21.54 1.42 -24.81
CA LYS A 454 21.70 0.69 -26.10
C LYS A 454 21.52 -0.85 -26.04
N GLY A 455 20.75 -1.39 -25.10
CA GLY A 455 20.46 -2.82 -24.98
C GLY A 455 21.63 -3.74 -24.58
N TYR A 456 22.78 -3.22 -24.11
CA TYR A 456 23.86 -4.09 -23.62
C TYR A 456 23.65 -4.48 -22.15
N SER A 457 23.56 -5.80 -21.91
CA SER A 457 23.24 -6.41 -20.61
C SER A 457 24.27 -6.05 -19.51
N THR A 458 25.55 -5.92 -19.85
CA THR A 458 26.61 -5.61 -18.88
C THR A 458 26.59 -4.17 -18.39
N GLU A 459 26.30 -3.20 -19.28
CA GLU A 459 26.20 -1.77 -18.92
C GLU A 459 24.94 -1.50 -18.08
N TYR A 460 23.87 -2.25 -18.35
CA TYR A 460 22.63 -2.12 -17.60
C TYR A 460 22.77 -2.60 -16.13
N LYS A 461 23.45 -3.72 -15.85
CA LYS A 461 23.71 -4.19 -14.47
C LYS A 461 24.45 -3.14 -13.63
N GLN A 462 25.40 -2.43 -14.24
CA GLN A 462 26.14 -1.36 -13.58
C GLN A 462 25.21 -0.17 -13.27
N LEU A 463 24.33 0.19 -14.18
CA LEU A 463 23.36 1.27 -14.00
C LEU A 463 22.30 0.98 -12.94
N VAL A 464 21.90 -0.29 -12.78
CA VAL A 464 20.99 -0.72 -11.70
C VAL A 464 21.62 -0.54 -10.32
N ALA A 465 22.92 -0.71 -10.21
CA ALA A 465 23.66 -0.62 -8.95
C ALA A 465 23.97 0.83 -8.54
N CYS A 466 23.78 1.81 -9.43
CA CYS A 466 24.02 3.22 -9.12
C CYS A 466 22.92 3.80 -8.22
N LYS A 467 23.35 4.58 -7.24
CA LYS A 467 22.53 5.32 -6.25
C LYS A 467 22.58 6.83 -6.48
N GLY A 468 23.19 7.28 -7.57
CA GLY A 468 23.45 8.68 -7.91
C GLY A 468 24.78 8.85 -8.68
N GLU A 469 25.64 7.83 -8.73
CA GLU A 469 26.92 7.88 -9.43
C GLU A 469 26.75 8.19 -10.91
N TRP A 470 25.71 7.66 -11.55
CA TRP A 470 25.47 7.86 -12.98
C TRP A 470 25.10 9.32 -13.27
N VAL A 471 24.16 9.88 -12.52
CA VAL A 471 23.78 11.31 -12.63
C VAL A 471 24.99 12.22 -12.40
N LEU A 472 25.82 11.94 -11.39
CA LEU A 472 27.00 12.75 -11.09
C LEU A 472 28.04 12.66 -12.21
N GLN A 473 28.26 11.48 -12.78
CA GLN A 473 29.17 11.29 -13.91
C GLN A 473 28.70 12.06 -15.15
N GLU A 474 27.40 11.98 -15.45
CA GLU A 474 26.82 12.64 -16.60
C GLU A 474 26.89 14.18 -16.50
N ASN A 475 26.62 14.71 -15.31
CA ASN A 475 26.66 16.16 -15.08
C ASN A 475 28.08 16.69 -14.84
N GLY A 476 29.10 15.83 -14.88
CA GLY A 476 30.51 16.22 -14.70
C GLY A 476 30.89 16.56 -13.25
N HIS A 477 30.17 16.02 -12.27
CA HIS A 477 30.31 16.30 -10.83
C HIS A 477 30.81 15.09 -10.03
N MET A 478 31.81 14.39 -10.56
CA MET A 478 32.38 13.19 -9.94
C MET A 478 33.09 13.47 -8.60
N GLU A 479 33.43 14.72 -8.33
CA GLU A 479 33.91 15.19 -7.03
C GLU A 479 32.92 14.90 -5.90
N LEU A 480 31.62 14.81 -6.18
CA LEU A 480 30.57 14.50 -5.20
C LEU A 480 30.34 13.00 -5.02
N ALA A 481 31.01 12.13 -5.80
CA ALA A 481 30.74 10.69 -5.83
C ALA A 481 30.96 9.99 -4.47
N TRP A 482 31.81 10.55 -3.60
CA TRP A 482 32.02 10.05 -2.24
C TRP A 482 30.72 10.02 -1.40
N SER A 483 29.78 10.91 -1.71
CA SER A 483 28.53 11.07 -0.96
C SER A 483 27.45 10.04 -1.30
N VAL A 484 27.52 9.43 -2.49
CA VAL A 484 26.54 8.43 -2.98
C VAL A 484 27.06 6.99 -2.86
N LYS A 485 28.38 6.81 -2.90
CA LYS A 485 29.05 5.49 -2.80
C LYS A 485 28.96 4.85 -1.41
N LYS A 486 28.62 5.61 -0.37
CA LYS A 486 28.35 5.15 1.01
C LYS A 486 27.19 4.15 1.06
N GLU A 487 26.96 3.50 2.21
CA GLU A 487 25.78 2.64 2.38
C GLU A 487 24.50 3.44 2.09
N PHE A 488 23.46 2.77 1.55
CA PHE A 488 22.31 3.47 0.96
C PHE A 488 21.61 4.42 1.96
N ASP A 489 21.40 3.95 3.18
CA ASP A 489 20.84 4.71 4.30
C ASP A 489 21.73 5.88 4.74
N GLU A 490 23.05 5.70 4.72
CA GLU A 490 24.03 6.75 4.98
C GLU A 490 23.96 7.86 3.92
N SER A 491 23.95 7.48 2.64
CA SER A 491 23.80 8.42 1.51
C SER A 491 22.47 9.18 1.59
N VAL A 492 21.36 8.50 1.89
CA VAL A 492 20.03 9.14 2.05
C VAL A 492 20.03 10.18 3.17
N LEU A 493 20.57 9.85 4.35
CA LEU A 493 20.64 10.80 5.48
C LEU A 493 21.52 12.01 5.15
N LEU A 494 22.66 11.77 4.51
CA LEU A 494 23.63 12.78 4.14
C LEU A 494 23.04 13.76 3.12
N TRP A 495 22.46 13.24 2.04
CA TRP A 495 21.80 14.04 1.00
C TRP A 495 20.56 14.75 1.53
N HIS A 496 19.82 14.18 2.49
CA HIS A 496 18.63 14.80 3.07
C HIS A 496 18.96 16.09 3.84
N ILE A 497 19.97 16.02 4.71
CA ILE A 497 20.42 17.19 5.46
C ILE A 497 21.01 18.23 4.50
N ALA A 498 21.83 17.81 3.53
CA ALA A 498 22.41 18.72 2.54
C ALA A 498 21.35 19.42 1.69
N THR A 499 20.33 18.68 1.23
CA THR A 499 19.17 19.21 0.49
C THR A 499 18.40 20.21 1.36
N SER A 500 18.19 19.91 2.64
CA SER A 500 17.48 20.82 3.57
C SER A 500 18.25 22.13 3.77
N ILE A 501 19.58 22.07 3.93
CA ILE A 501 20.44 23.25 4.04
C ILE A 501 20.38 24.08 2.75
N CYS A 502 20.60 23.45 1.58
CA CYS A 502 20.53 24.13 0.28
C CYS A 502 19.15 24.74 0.01
N TYR A 503 18.08 24.08 0.44
CA TYR A 503 16.70 24.55 0.27
C TYR A 503 16.46 25.87 0.99
N GLN A 504 16.90 25.97 2.25
CA GLN A 504 16.69 27.17 3.08
C GLN A 504 17.53 28.37 2.61
N MET A 505 18.68 28.12 1.97
CA MET A 505 19.56 29.17 1.45
C MET A 505 19.02 29.84 0.16
N GLY A 506 18.23 29.12 -0.64
CA GLY A 506 17.69 29.61 -1.92
C GLY A 506 16.67 30.76 -1.81
N GLU A 507 16.18 31.06 -0.61
CA GLU A 507 15.25 32.18 -0.37
C GLU A 507 15.95 33.54 -0.26
N ASN A 508 17.23 33.57 0.11
CA ASN A 508 17.92 34.83 0.41
C ASN A 508 18.23 35.68 -0.85
N GLY A 509 18.20 35.07 -2.04
CA GLY A 509 18.43 35.76 -3.32
C GLY A 509 17.17 36.13 -4.13
N ALA A 510 15.96 35.81 -3.64
CA ALA A 510 14.73 36.05 -4.39
C ALA A 510 14.25 37.51 -4.37
N ASN A 511 14.82 38.35 -3.49
CA ASN A 511 14.32 39.71 -3.26
C ASN A 511 15.11 40.82 -3.98
N ALA A 512 16.13 40.52 -4.80
CA ALA A 512 16.93 41.56 -5.46
C ALA A 512 16.92 41.49 -7.00
N ASP A 513 17.06 40.32 -7.63
CA ASP A 513 17.52 40.31 -9.04
C ASP A 513 16.53 39.72 -10.07
N ASN A 514 15.36 39.22 -9.67
CA ASN A 514 14.52 38.38 -10.55
C ASN A 514 13.25 39.04 -11.10
N LYS A 515 13.08 40.36 -11.00
CA LYS A 515 11.95 41.06 -11.64
C LYS A 515 12.19 41.43 -13.11
N ASP A 516 13.44 41.50 -13.56
CA ASP A 516 13.75 42.11 -14.87
C ASP A 516 14.05 41.09 -15.99
N LEU A 517 14.21 39.80 -15.67
CA LEU A 517 14.56 38.76 -16.65
C LEU A 517 13.42 37.81 -17.04
N GLU A 518 12.30 37.79 -16.31
CA GLU A 518 11.17 36.88 -16.57
C GLU A 518 10.23 37.35 -17.69
N ALA A 519 10.35 38.58 -18.19
CA ALA A 519 9.43 39.13 -19.19
C ALA A 519 9.75 38.76 -20.66
N ASN A 520 10.98 38.33 -21.00
CA ASN A 520 11.45 38.32 -22.40
C ASN A 520 11.77 36.95 -23.03
N GLN A 521 11.39 35.81 -22.42
CA GLN A 521 11.72 34.46 -22.96
C GLN A 521 10.52 33.52 -23.14
N SER A 522 9.31 34.06 -23.32
CA SER A 522 8.07 33.28 -23.43
C SER A 522 7.81 32.60 -24.80
N SER A 523 8.80 32.52 -25.70
CA SER A 523 8.58 32.10 -27.10
C SER A 523 9.58 31.08 -27.68
N SER A 524 10.22 30.23 -26.85
CA SER A 524 11.01 29.08 -27.33
C SER A 524 10.66 27.79 -26.59
N GLU A 525 10.69 26.65 -27.28
CA GLU A 525 10.46 25.30 -26.70
C GLU A 525 11.39 24.97 -25.52
N LYS A 526 12.55 25.61 -25.42
CA LYS A 526 13.45 25.55 -24.24
C LYS A 526 12.84 26.17 -22.96
N GLY A 527 11.79 26.98 -23.08
CA GLY A 527 11.07 27.58 -21.96
C GLY A 527 10.15 26.62 -21.20
N LYS A 528 9.81 25.45 -21.76
CA LYS A 528 9.03 24.42 -21.03
C LYS A 528 9.84 23.71 -19.95
N GLU A 529 11.15 23.66 -20.11
CA GLU A 529 12.10 23.12 -19.13
C GLU A 529 12.33 24.09 -17.96
N ALA A 530 12.15 25.39 -18.21
CA ALA A 530 12.32 26.46 -17.22
C ALA A 530 11.24 26.52 -16.13
N ASN A 531 10.15 25.74 -16.25
CA ASN A 531 9.02 25.78 -15.32
C ASN A 531 8.92 24.56 -14.38
N ARG A 532 9.91 23.64 -14.39
CA ARG A 532 9.93 22.52 -13.42
C ARG A 532 10.57 22.97 -12.12
N ASP A 533 9.80 22.90 -11.04
CA ASP A 533 10.28 23.22 -9.69
C ASP A 533 11.12 22.07 -9.10
N HIS A 534 12.31 21.85 -9.69
CA HIS A 534 13.29 20.87 -9.22
C HIS A 534 13.64 21.04 -7.74
N ARG A 535 13.52 22.27 -7.21
CA ARG A 535 13.77 22.59 -5.80
C ARG A 535 12.74 21.96 -4.88
N ASN A 536 11.44 22.20 -5.13
CA ASN A 536 10.37 21.64 -4.32
C ASN A 536 10.33 20.11 -4.44
N LEU A 537 10.53 19.59 -5.65
CA LEU A 537 10.56 18.16 -5.89
C LEU A 537 11.71 17.48 -5.14
N SER A 538 12.91 18.07 -5.15
CA SER A 538 14.07 17.54 -4.41
C SER A 538 13.79 17.43 -2.92
N ARG A 539 13.18 18.48 -2.33
CA ARG A 539 12.78 18.45 -0.91
C ARG A 539 11.75 17.35 -0.65
N GLN A 540 10.79 17.19 -1.55
CA GLN A 540 9.70 16.24 -1.38
C GLN A 540 10.15 14.76 -1.49
N ILE A 541 11.03 14.42 -2.43
CA ILE A 541 11.61 13.07 -2.53
C ILE A 541 12.54 12.79 -1.34
N SER A 542 13.34 13.79 -0.94
CA SER A 542 14.20 13.73 0.23
C SER A 542 13.42 13.42 1.52
N ASP A 543 12.36 14.19 1.79
CA ASP A 543 11.49 14.01 2.96
C ASP A 543 10.72 12.65 2.88
N TYR A 544 10.41 12.17 1.67
CA TYR A 544 9.79 10.84 1.47
C TYR A 544 10.75 9.69 1.79
N LEU A 545 11.99 9.72 1.30
CA LEU A 545 12.95 8.65 1.56
C LEU A 545 13.35 8.57 3.04
N ILE A 546 13.38 9.70 3.76
CA ILE A 546 13.52 9.68 5.23
C ILE A 546 12.31 9.07 5.91
N TYR A 547 11.09 9.37 5.45
CA TYR A 547 9.89 8.71 5.95
C TYR A 547 10.00 7.19 5.81
N LEU A 548 10.41 6.70 4.64
CA LEU A 548 10.61 5.27 4.40
C LEU A 548 11.69 4.68 5.31
N LEU A 549 12.82 5.37 5.47
CA LEU A 549 13.93 4.92 6.31
C LEU A 549 13.55 4.75 7.78
N VAL A 550 12.68 5.62 8.30
CA VAL A 550 12.29 5.62 9.72
C VAL A 550 11.06 4.74 9.99
N PHE A 551 10.03 4.83 9.14
CA PHE A 551 8.71 4.24 9.41
C PHE A 551 8.39 3.01 8.56
N GLN A 552 9.08 2.80 7.43
CA GLN A 552 8.89 1.65 6.55
C GLN A 552 10.23 1.06 6.09
N PRO A 553 11.15 0.68 7.02
CA PRO A 553 12.49 0.24 6.65
C PRO A 553 12.49 -1.02 5.78
N SER A 554 11.42 -1.83 5.80
CA SER A 554 11.26 -2.99 4.91
C SER A 554 11.13 -2.61 3.43
N LEU A 555 10.80 -1.35 3.11
CA LEU A 555 10.73 -0.85 1.74
C LEU A 555 12.09 -0.36 1.21
N LEU A 556 13.12 -0.31 2.05
CA LEU A 556 14.45 0.11 1.68
C LEU A 556 15.42 -1.09 1.71
N PRO A 557 16.58 -0.98 1.03
CA PRO A 557 17.66 -1.95 1.14
C PRO A 557 18.01 -2.21 2.61
N ALA A 558 18.29 -3.47 2.96
CA ALA A 558 18.67 -3.84 4.31
C ALA A 558 19.93 -3.08 4.75
N GLY A 559 19.89 -2.50 5.95
CA GLY A 559 20.98 -1.69 6.50
C GLY A 559 20.69 -1.26 7.94
N ILE A 560 21.61 -0.50 8.53
CA ILE A 560 21.50 0.00 9.91
C ILE A 560 20.86 1.41 9.98
N GLY A 561 19.97 1.71 9.03
CA GLY A 561 19.45 3.07 8.80
C GLY A 561 18.75 3.66 10.02
N LYS A 562 17.97 2.87 10.76
CA LYS A 562 17.31 3.33 11.99
C LYS A 562 18.32 3.72 13.07
N ILE A 563 19.44 3.00 13.19
CA ILE A 563 20.51 3.30 14.14
C ILE A 563 21.25 4.57 13.72
N ARG A 564 21.66 4.68 12.44
CA ARG A 564 22.30 5.88 11.89
C ARG A 564 21.42 7.12 12.02
N PHE A 565 20.12 6.98 11.78
CA PHE A 565 19.14 8.05 11.97
C PHE A 565 19.10 8.50 13.43
N GLN A 566 19.08 7.57 14.39
CA GLN A 566 19.08 7.89 15.82
C GLN A 566 20.36 8.59 16.26
N ASP A 567 21.53 8.10 15.83
CA ASP A 567 22.84 8.73 16.10
C ASP A 567 22.90 10.15 15.53
N THR A 568 22.47 10.32 14.27
CA THR A 568 22.43 11.63 13.61
C THR A 568 21.47 12.58 14.30
N CYS A 569 20.30 12.10 14.71
CA CYS A 569 19.36 12.89 15.49
C CYS A 569 19.92 13.27 16.87
N ALA A 570 20.65 12.38 17.53
CA ALA A 570 21.26 12.67 18.82
C ALA A 570 22.35 13.75 18.71
N GLU A 571 23.18 13.69 17.67
CA GLU A 571 24.17 14.73 17.39
C GLU A 571 23.51 16.08 17.06
N ALA A 572 22.51 16.08 16.16
CA ALA A 572 21.78 17.30 15.80
C ALA A 572 21.10 17.94 17.02
N LYS A 573 20.47 17.14 17.89
CA LYS A 573 19.86 17.63 19.14
C LYS A 573 20.86 18.28 20.08
N ARG A 574 22.06 17.71 20.22
CA ARG A 574 23.14 18.31 21.03
C ARG A 574 23.57 19.65 20.43
N PHE A 575 23.83 19.66 19.12
CA PHE A 575 24.20 20.87 18.40
C PHE A 575 23.15 21.99 18.53
N PHE A 576 21.86 21.66 18.41
CA PHE A 576 20.78 22.65 18.58
C PHE A 576 20.65 23.13 20.01
N ALA A 577 20.88 22.27 21.00
CA ALA A 577 20.89 22.67 22.41
C ALA A 577 22.02 23.65 22.72
N ASP A 578 23.22 23.42 22.16
CA ASP A 578 24.37 24.31 22.34
C ASP A 578 24.16 25.68 21.67
N ASN A 579 23.40 25.72 20.58
CA ASN A 579 23.10 26.94 19.80
C ASN A 579 21.67 27.50 20.04
N ALA A 580 21.02 27.09 21.13
CA ALA A 580 19.62 27.39 21.42
C ALA A 580 19.27 28.89 21.38
N ARG A 581 20.19 29.75 21.88
CA ARG A 581 19.99 31.21 21.96
C ARG A 581 19.80 31.89 20.61
N GLU A 582 20.34 31.30 19.56
CA GLU A 582 20.35 31.88 18.22
C GLU A 582 19.31 31.23 17.30
N ILE A 583 18.94 29.98 17.60
CA ILE A 583 17.88 29.25 16.92
C ILE A 583 16.50 29.71 17.40
N GLU A 584 16.37 30.11 18.67
CA GLU A 584 15.13 30.59 19.29
C GLU A 584 15.11 32.12 19.43
N SER A 585 13.92 32.73 19.44
CA SER A 585 13.79 34.14 19.85
C SER A 585 14.08 34.31 21.34
N GLU A 586 14.64 35.44 21.73
CA GLU A 586 15.09 35.72 23.11
C GLU A 586 14.01 35.48 24.19
N ASP A 587 12.74 35.79 23.89
CA ASP A 587 11.60 35.54 24.78
C ASP A 587 11.25 34.05 24.95
N GLN A 588 11.44 33.25 23.89
CA GLN A 588 11.16 31.81 23.91
C GLN A 588 12.26 31.02 24.64
N TYR A 589 13.52 31.41 24.45
CA TYR A 589 14.66 30.81 25.16
C TYR A 589 14.53 30.98 26.69
N LYS A 590 14.09 32.17 27.15
CA LYS A 590 13.83 32.45 28.58
C LYS A 590 12.72 31.58 29.17
N GLU A 591 11.78 31.08 28.37
CA GLU A 591 10.73 30.16 28.81
C GLU A 591 11.23 28.71 28.92
N LEU A 592 12.15 28.30 28.03
CA LEU A 592 12.76 26.96 28.01
C LEU A 592 13.72 26.73 29.20
N VAL A 593 14.51 27.75 29.57
CA VAL A 593 15.53 27.68 30.63
C VAL A 593 14.94 27.78 32.04
N LYS A 594 13.67 28.19 32.18
CA LYS A 594 13.02 28.21 33.50
C LYS A 594 12.93 26.77 34.05
N PRO A 595 13.47 26.49 35.26
CA PRO A 595 13.32 25.18 35.88
C PRO A 595 11.83 24.96 36.16
N LYS A 596 11.22 24.04 35.38
CA LYS A 596 9.83 23.62 35.56
C LYS A 596 9.74 22.77 36.83
N ARG A 597 9.79 23.42 38.00
CA ARG A 597 9.49 22.79 39.29
C ARG A 597 8.00 22.42 39.29
N GLU A 598 7.76 21.11 39.34
CA GLU A 598 6.58 20.48 39.95
C GLU A 598 5.20 20.94 39.44
N GLY A 599 4.85 20.55 38.21
CA GLY A 599 3.46 20.62 37.73
C GLY A 599 2.85 19.28 37.30
N LEU A 600 3.65 18.26 37.02
CA LEU A 600 3.20 17.09 36.24
C LEU A 600 3.12 15.76 37.00
N LEU A 601 3.51 15.72 38.28
CA LEU A 601 3.44 14.51 39.12
C LEU A 601 2.10 14.37 39.87
N ARG A 602 1.14 15.27 39.68
CA ARG A 602 -0.22 15.16 40.23
C ARG A 602 -1.24 14.93 39.10
N LEU A 603 -1.21 13.75 38.48
CA LEU A 603 -2.22 13.34 37.50
C LEU A 603 -3.56 12.97 38.18
N GLY A 604 -4.22 13.97 38.77
CA GLY A 604 -5.55 13.86 39.35
C GLY A 604 -6.62 14.52 38.47
N LYS A 605 -7.63 13.74 38.05
CA LYS A 605 -8.99 14.04 37.52
C LYS A 605 -9.28 15.24 36.56
N GLY A 606 -8.38 16.21 36.30
CA GLY A 606 -8.53 17.29 35.31
C GLY A 606 -8.05 16.95 33.88
N ARG A 607 -7.99 15.65 33.54
CA ARG A 607 -7.15 15.07 32.48
C ARG A 607 -7.39 15.56 31.04
N ILE A 608 -8.61 15.93 30.65
CA ILE A 608 -8.89 16.21 29.22
C ILE A 608 -8.54 17.64 28.86
N LYS A 609 -8.86 18.62 29.71
CA LYS A 609 -8.64 20.04 29.40
C LYS A 609 -7.15 20.41 29.35
N GLU A 610 -6.36 19.79 30.21
CA GLU A 610 -4.91 19.97 30.25
C GLU A 610 -4.22 19.25 29.09
N LEU A 611 -4.64 18.03 28.75
CA LEU A 611 -4.18 17.31 27.56
C LEU A 611 -4.54 18.06 26.26
N VAL A 612 -5.74 18.64 26.17
CA VAL A 612 -6.16 19.47 25.04
C VAL A 612 -5.34 20.76 24.95
N LYS A 613 -5.02 21.41 26.07
CA LYS A 613 -4.15 22.60 26.09
C LYS A 613 -2.74 22.25 25.58
N VAL A 614 -2.17 21.16 26.08
CA VAL A 614 -0.86 20.64 25.63
C VAL A 614 -0.89 20.33 24.13
N ILE A 615 -1.91 19.61 23.65
CA ILE A 615 -2.07 19.32 22.22
C ILE A 615 -2.18 20.62 21.40
N LYS A 616 -2.90 21.64 21.89
CA LYS A 616 -3.05 22.93 21.22
C LYS A 616 -1.74 23.71 21.13
N GLU A 617 -0.95 23.75 22.21
CA GLU A 617 0.40 24.36 22.20
C GLU A 617 1.32 23.63 21.22
N PHE A 618 1.29 22.29 21.20
CA PHE A 618 2.07 21.47 20.26
C PHE A 618 1.66 21.65 18.79
N VAL A 619 0.36 21.78 18.51
CA VAL A 619 -0.14 22.06 17.16
C VAL A 619 0.31 23.46 16.69
N ASN A 620 0.35 24.44 17.59
CA ASN A 620 0.85 25.79 17.27
C ASN A 620 2.36 25.80 16.95
N LEU A 621 3.16 25.04 17.71
CA LEU A 621 4.59 24.83 17.45
C LEU A 621 4.86 24.33 16.03
N LYS A 622 4.07 23.37 15.56
CA LYS A 622 4.19 22.79 14.21
C LYS A 622 3.94 23.82 13.10
N LYS A 623 2.96 24.73 13.26
CA LYS A 623 2.49 25.62 12.18
C LYS A 623 3.28 26.92 12.01
N LYS A 624 3.89 27.46 13.07
CA LYS A 624 4.49 28.81 13.02
C LYS A 624 5.99 28.85 13.34
N ASP A 625 6.41 28.14 14.38
CA ASP A 625 7.77 28.28 14.90
C ASP A 625 8.76 27.36 14.16
N LEU A 626 8.32 26.17 13.77
CA LEU A 626 9.20 25.12 13.24
C LEU A 626 9.93 25.52 11.94
N PRO A 627 9.28 26.14 10.92
CA PRO A 627 9.99 26.56 9.70
C PRO A 627 11.06 27.63 9.96
N ARG A 628 10.80 28.56 10.89
CA ARG A 628 11.76 29.60 11.28
C ARG A 628 12.96 28.99 11.98
N MET A 629 12.72 28.06 12.91
CA MET A 629 13.78 27.35 13.62
C MET A 629 14.61 26.48 12.68
N GLU A 630 13.98 25.80 11.71
CA GLU A 630 14.65 25.01 10.67
C GLU A 630 15.63 25.90 9.89
N LYS A 631 15.18 27.08 9.43
CA LYS A 631 16.03 28.04 8.70
C LYS A 631 17.22 28.51 9.54
N ALA A 632 17.00 28.87 10.81
CA ALA A 632 18.06 29.31 11.71
C ALA A 632 19.08 28.19 12.00
N ALA A 633 18.59 26.97 12.24
CA ALA A 633 19.41 25.78 12.46
C ALA A 633 20.27 25.43 11.23
N CYS A 634 19.70 25.46 10.02
CA CYS A 634 20.44 25.28 8.78
C CYS A 634 21.54 26.33 8.58
N GLY A 635 21.29 27.59 8.99
CA GLY A 635 22.30 28.65 8.99
C GLY A 635 23.48 28.31 9.90
N LYS A 636 23.21 27.94 11.16
CA LYS A 636 24.24 27.55 12.14
C LYS A 636 25.05 26.33 11.71
N LEU A 637 24.39 25.32 11.15
CA LEU A 637 25.05 24.12 10.63
C LEU A 637 26.06 24.42 9.51
N LEU A 638 25.85 25.50 8.74
CA LEU A 638 26.76 25.89 7.67
C LEU A 638 27.98 26.69 8.16
N GLU A 639 27.83 27.41 9.28
CA GLU A 639 28.92 28.19 9.90
C GLU A 639 30.04 27.31 10.44
N VAL A 640 29.73 26.06 10.80
CA VAL A 640 30.74 25.09 11.28
C VAL A 640 31.79 24.87 10.21
N ASP A 641 33.06 25.09 10.54
CA ASP A 641 34.15 24.81 9.62
C ASP A 641 34.34 23.29 9.47
N VAL A 642 34.21 22.81 8.24
CA VAL A 642 34.37 21.40 7.86
C VAL A 642 35.38 21.28 6.71
N ALA A 643 36.16 22.34 6.46
CA ALA A 643 37.04 22.45 5.31
C ALA A 643 38.46 21.91 5.57
N ASP A 644 38.86 21.68 6.82
CA ASP A 644 40.18 21.13 7.16
C ASP A 644 40.24 19.61 6.87
N PRO A 645 41.05 19.15 5.89
CA PRO A 645 41.21 17.73 5.56
C PRO A 645 41.86 16.91 6.68
N ALA A 646 42.54 17.55 7.65
CA ALA A 646 43.16 16.87 8.79
C ALA A 646 42.15 16.52 9.92
N LEU A 647 40.91 17.01 9.81
CA LEU A 647 39.83 16.84 10.80
C LEU A 647 38.58 16.24 10.14
N ASP A 648 38.75 15.13 9.41
CA ASP A 648 37.62 14.38 8.86
C ASP A 648 36.65 14.02 10.00
N PRO A 649 35.34 14.40 9.94
CA PRO A 649 34.37 14.05 10.97
C PRO A 649 34.37 12.55 11.32
N VAL A 650 34.68 11.69 10.34
CA VAL A 650 34.83 10.24 10.54
C VAL A 650 36.01 9.91 11.47
N GLN A 651 37.14 10.60 11.33
CA GLN A 651 38.33 10.40 12.17
C GLN A 651 38.13 10.92 13.59
N VAL A 652 37.39 12.03 13.77
CA VAL A 652 37.09 12.61 15.08
C VAL A 652 36.08 11.77 15.86
N LYS A 653 35.10 11.15 15.18
CA LYS A 653 34.04 10.33 15.79
C LYS A 653 34.47 8.90 16.12
N GLY A 654 35.42 8.34 15.37
CA GLY A 654 35.84 6.93 15.52
C GLY A 654 34.68 5.94 15.37
N THR A 655 34.77 4.75 15.98
CA THR A 655 33.70 3.73 15.95
C THR A 655 32.51 4.02 16.87
N ARG A 656 32.49 5.18 17.56
CA ARG A 656 31.54 5.49 18.64
C ARG A 656 30.24 6.14 18.16
N SER A 657 30.21 6.67 16.94
CA SER A 657 29.00 7.29 16.37
C SER A 657 29.00 7.12 14.85
N THR A 658 27.84 6.74 14.31
CA THR A 658 27.62 6.59 12.87
C THR A 658 26.93 7.82 12.24
N SER A 659 26.96 8.95 12.93
CA SER A 659 26.26 10.17 12.51
C SER A 659 26.90 10.84 11.29
N VAL A 660 26.06 11.26 10.34
CA VAL A 660 26.45 11.93 9.08
C VAL A 660 26.25 13.45 9.10
N LEU A 661 25.91 14.05 10.25
CA LEU A 661 25.48 15.46 10.31
C LEU A 661 26.47 16.44 9.65
N PHE A 662 27.75 16.37 10.03
CA PHE A 662 28.77 17.30 9.51
C PHE A 662 29.30 16.90 8.13
N ASP A 663 29.26 15.61 7.76
CA ASP A 663 29.50 15.17 6.38
C ASP A 663 28.46 15.80 5.43
N ALA A 664 27.20 15.89 5.88
CA ALA A 664 26.16 16.54 5.12
C ALA A 664 26.37 18.06 4.99
N CYS A 665 26.91 18.72 6.02
CA CYS A 665 27.31 20.13 5.94
C CYS A 665 28.42 20.35 4.89
N LYS A 666 29.39 19.43 4.81
CA LYS A 666 30.42 19.44 3.76
C LYS A 666 29.80 19.30 2.37
N LEU A 667 28.91 18.31 2.16
CA LEU A 667 28.21 18.15 0.89
C LEU A 667 27.39 19.40 0.53
N ALA A 668 26.68 19.99 1.49
CA ALA A 668 25.90 21.21 1.27
C ALA A 668 26.78 22.38 0.78
N LYS A 669 27.98 22.54 1.35
CA LYS A 669 28.96 23.55 0.90
C LYS A 669 29.43 23.30 -0.53
N GLU A 670 29.71 22.05 -0.88
CA GLU A 670 30.12 21.66 -2.23
C GLU A 670 29.00 21.88 -3.26
N LEU A 671 27.77 21.47 -2.95
CA LEU A 671 26.58 21.72 -3.79
C LEU A 671 26.29 23.22 -3.95
N ASN A 672 26.55 24.02 -2.92
CA ASN A 672 26.37 25.46 -2.98
C ASN A 672 27.36 26.19 -3.90
N ARG A 673 28.45 25.54 -4.33
CA ARG A 673 29.37 26.08 -5.36
C ARG A 673 28.78 26.02 -6.76
N LEU A 674 27.79 25.16 -6.99
CA LEU A 674 27.11 25.04 -8.28
C LEU A 674 26.14 26.22 -8.51
N ASP A 675 25.97 26.59 -9.78
CA ASP A 675 24.92 27.53 -10.21
C ASP A 675 23.55 27.07 -9.72
N ARG A 676 22.67 28.02 -9.37
CA ARG A 676 21.37 27.72 -8.75
C ARG A 676 20.53 26.76 -9.59
N ARG A 677 20.46 26.94 -10.91
CA ARG A 677 19.66 26.05 -11.78
C ARG A 677 20.28 24.66 -11.83
N LYS A 678 21.59 24.59 -12.14
CA LYS A 678 22.32 23.32 -12.21
C LYS A 678 22.28 22.54 -10.91
N ARG A 679 22.41 23.21 -9.76
CA ARG A 679 22.34 22.62 -8.42
C ARG A 679 21.05 21.82 -8.25
N TRP A 680 19.89 22.43 -8.53
CA TRP A 680 18.61 21.77 -8.33
C TRP A 680 18.34 20.69 -9.37
N THR A 681 18.83 20.85 -10.60
CA THR A 681 18.80 19.77 -11.61
C THR A 681 19.57 18.54 -11.10
N VAL A 682 20.82 18.71 -10.67
CA VAL A 682 21.67 17.62 -10.14
C VAL A 682 21.05 16.98 -8.90
N ILE A 683 20.62 17.79 -7.91
CA ILE A 683 20.02 17.27 -6.68
C ILE A 683 18.75 16.46 -7.00
N SER A 684 17.88 16.99 -7.87
CA SER A 684 16.64 16.28 -8.22
C SER A 684 16.92 14.95 -8.92
N ALA A 685 17.87 14.92 -9.86
CA ALA A 685 18.22 13.71 -10.58
C ALA A 685 18.86 12.65 -9.66
N VAL A 686 19.74 13.05 -8.74
CA VAL A 686 20.29 12.13 -7.72
C VAL A 686 19.18 11.55 -6.85
N TRP A 687 18.20 12.35 -6.43
CA TRP A 687 17.07 11.86 -5.65
C TRP A 687 16.18 10.88 -6.42
N VAL A 688 15.91 11.13 -7.71
CA VAL A 688 15.16 10.17 -8.54
C VAL A 688 15.96 8.87 -8.72
N GLU A 689 17.29 8.93 -8.86
CA GLU A 689 18.13 7.74 -8.93
C GLU A 689 18.11 6.93 -7.63
N MET A 690 18.24 7.59 -6.46
CA MET A 690 18.09 6.94 -5.15
C MET A 690 16.70 6.31 -4.97
N LEU A 691 15.65 6.99 -5.42
CA LEU A 691 14.28 6.48 -5.38
C LEU A 691 14.12 5.22 -6.24
N CYS A 692 14.67 5.23 -7.46
CA CYS A 692 14.68 4.07 -8.35
C CYS A 692 15.50 2.92 -7.76
N TYR A 693 16.67 3.22 -7.19
CA TYR A 693 17.53 2.24 -6.52
C TYR A 693 16.80 1.54 -5.37
N ALA A 694 16.17 2.31 -4.48
CA ALA A 694 15.36 1.79 -3.38
C ALA A 694 14.23 0.88 -3.89
N ALA A 695 13.55 1.30 -4.95
CA ALA A 695 12.44 0.54 -5.51
C ALA A 695 12.85 -0.87 -6.00
N SER A 696 14.07 -1.05 -6.53
CA SER A 696 14.54 -2.35 -7.06
C SER A 696 15.37 -3.19 -6.11
N HIS A 697 15.88 -2.62 -5.03
CA HIS A 697 16.62 -3.35 -4.00
C HIS A 697 15.75 -3.65 -2.77
N CYS A 698 14.44 -3.52 -2.94
CA CYS A 698 13.40 -3.92 -2.01
C CYS A 698 12.75 -5.23 -2.47
N SER A 699 12.39 -6.10 -1.53
CA SER A 699 11.68 -7.35 -1.85
C SER A 699 10.30 -7.08 -2.46
N SER A 700 9.89 -7.89 -3.43
CA SER A 700 8.53 -7.86 -3.98
C SER A 700 7.48 -8.06 -2.86
N ASP A 701 7.85 -8.80 -1.81
CA ASP A 701 7.02 -9.01 -0.62
C ASP A 701 6.69 -7.72 0.12
N ALA A 702 7.71 -6.89 0.37
CA ALA A 702 7.53 -5.60 1.03
C ALA A 702 6.65 -4.65 0.20
N HIS A 703 6.79 -4.63 -1.13
CA HIS A 703 5.92 -3.86 -2.02
C HIS A 703 4.46 -4.33 -1.96
N ALA A 704 4.23 -5.65 -2.01
CA ALA A 704 2.87 -6.19 -1.95
C ALA A 704 2.19 -5.89 -0.60
N LYS A 705 2.94 -5.86 0.50
CA LYS A 705 2.43 -5.50 1.83
C LYS A 705 1.83 -4.09 1.88
N GLN A 706 2.37 -3.14 1.13
CA GLN A 706 1.90 -1.74 1.11
C GLN A 706 0.60 -1.53 0.36
N LEU A 707 0.22 -2.45 -0.54
CA LEU A 707 -1.06 -2.40 -1.24
C LEU A 707 -2.24 -2.40 -0.26
N SER A 708 -2.04 -3.04 0.88
CA SER A 708 -3.00 -3.12 1.97
C SER A 708 -3.20 -1.80 2.72
N GLN A 709 -2.34 -0.78 2.49
CA GLN A 709 -2.30 0.47 3.24
C GLN A 709 -2.57 1.73 2.39
N GLY A 710 -3.13 1.58 1.19
CA GLY A 710 -3.44 2.71 0.28
C GLY A 710 -2.41 2.93 -0.83
N GLY A 711 -1.38 2.07 -0.89
CA GLY A 711 -0.29 2.16 -1.85
C GLY A 711 0.77 3.17 -1.43
N GLU A 712 2.01 2.92 -1.85
CA GLU A 712 3.16 3.81 -1.64
C GLU A 712 3.71 4.24 -3.01
N LEU A 713 4.22 5.47 -3.12
CA LEU A 713 4.85 5.96 -4.36
C LEU A 713 5.97 5.02 -4.81
N LEU A 714 6.77 4.51 -3.87
CA LEU A 714 7.86 3.59 -4.16
C LEU A 714 7.39 2.31 -4.89
N THR A 715 6.21 1.79 -4.56
CA THR A 715 5.63 0.62 -5.23
C THR A 715 5.21 0.93 -6.67
N HIS A 716 4.77 2.15 -6.96
CA HIS A 716 4.50 2.59 -8.32
C HIS A 716 5.79 2.74 -9.12
N VAL A 717 6.84 3.32 -8.51
CA VAL A 717 8.16 3.45 -9.15
C VAL A 717 8.78 2.09 -9.43
N TRP A 718 8.64 1.12 -8.52
CA TRP A 718 9.07 -0.26 -8.72
C TRP A 718 8.44 -0.88 -9.97
N LEU A 719 7.12 -0.75 -10.11
CA LEU A 719 6.42 -1.34 -11.24
C LEU A 719 6.71 -0.62 -12.56
N LEU A 720 6.71 0.71 -12.56
CA LEU A 720 7.10 1.52 -13.72
C LEU A 720 8.48 1.14 -14.22
N ARG A 721 9.44 1.01 -13.29
CA ARG A 721 10.80 0.59 -13.63
C ARG A 721 10.84 -0.82 -14.20
N ALA A 722 10.07 -1.76 -13.66
CA ALA A 722 10.02 -3.13 -14.18
C ALA A 722 9.52 -3.18 -15.64
N HIS A 723 8.59 -2.29 -16.01
CA HIS A 723 8.10 -2.17 -17.38
C HIS A 723 9.06 -1.40 -18.31
N VAL A 724 9.66 -0.31 -17.83
CA VAL A 724 10.49 0.58 -18.66
C VAL A 724 11.92 0.04 -18.83
N SER A 725 12.50 -0.57 -17.79
CA SER A 725 13.92 -0.91 -17.74
C SER A 725 14.15 -2.43 -17.85
N PHE A 726 15.29 -2.83 -18.43
CA PHE A 726 15.65 -4.23 -18.71
C PHE A 726 15.63 -5.10 -17.44
N ALA A 727 14.73 -6.06 -17.31
CA ALA A 727 14.65 -6.89 -16.10
C ALA A 727 15.70 -8.03 -16.12
N GLU A 728 17.00 -7.71 -16.08
CA GLU A 728 18.04 -8.75 -16.00
C GLU A 728 18.21 -9.35 -14.59
N GLN A 729 17.55 -8.78 -13.58
CA GLN A 729 17.66 -9.18 -12.17
C GLN A 729 17.30 -10.67 -11.91
N TYR A 730 16.75 -11.37 -12.91
CA TYR A 730 16.36 -12.78 -12.83
C TYR A 730 16.94 -13.67 -13.95
N ARG A 731 17.83 -13.14 -14.79
CA ARG A 731 18.46 -13.93 -15.85
C ARG A 731 19.57 -14.77 -15.24
N ILE A 732 19.34 -16.08 -15.10
CA ILE A 732 20.45 -17.03 -14.99
C ILE A 732 21.24 -16.91 -16.30
N GLU A 733 22.52 -16.56 -16.19
CA GLU A 733 23.46 -16.56 -17.31
C GLU A 733 23.43 -17.95 -17.98
N GLY A 734 22.70 -18.06 -19.10
CA GLY A 734 22.72 -19.24 -19.98
C GLY A 734 21.40 -19.94 -20.35
N GLY A 735 20.21 -19.51 -19.89
CA GLY A 735 19.02 -20.40 -19.97
C GLY A 735 17.83 -20.01 -20.86
N SER A 736 17.54 -18.73 -21.10
CA SER A 736 16.18 -18.33 -21.53
C SER A 736 16.01 -18.02 -23.03
N ALA A 737 16.74 -18.70 -23.90
CA ALA A 737 16.37 -18.73 -25.32
C ALA A 737 15.55 -20.01 -25.55
N SER A 738 14.28 -19.85 -25.90
CA SER A 738 13.47 -20.96 -26.39
C SER A 738 14.09 -21.43 -27.70
N ALA A 739 14.88 -22.50 -27.65
CA ALA A 739 15.39 -23.18 -28.82
C ALA A 739 14.20 -23.59 -29.69
N LYS A 740 14.07 -22.99 -30.87
CA LYS A 740 13.09 -23.40 -31.87
C LYS A 740 13.79 -24.27 -32.88
N LEU A 741 13.21 -25.45 -33.13
CA LEU A 741 13.57 -26.33 -34.21
C LEU A 741 13.00 -25.74 -35.51
N LEU A 742 13.85 -25.13 -36.32
CA LEU A 742 13.47 -24.74 -37.68
C LEU A 742 13.69 -25.93 -38.60
N VAL A 743 12.66 -26.24 -39.39
CA VAL A 743 12.71 -27.28 -40.42
C VAL A 743 12.59 -26.58 -41.76
N GLU A 744 13.68 -26.56 -42.52
CA GLU A 744 13.63 -26.19 -43.93
C GLU A 744 13.22 -27.43 -44.74
N TYR A 745 12.16 -27.28 -45.54
CA TYR A 745 11.63 -28.32 -46.42
C TYR A 745 12.32 -28.33 -47.78
#